data_AF-A0A550H1N9-F1
#
_entry.id   AF-A0A550H1N9-F1
#
_cell.length_a   1.000
_cell.length_b   1.000
_cell.length_c   1.000
_cell.angle_alpha   90.00
_cell.angle_beta   90.00
_cell.angle_gamma   90.00
#
_symmetry.space_group_name_H-M   'P 1'
#
loop_
_entity.id
_entity.type
_entity.pdbx_description
1 polymer ?
#
loop_
_entity_poly.entity_id
_entity_poly.type
_entity_poly.pdbx_seq_one_letter_code
_entity_poly.pdbx_strand_id
1 'polypeptide(L)'
;MTKNKNTAIAVSVFLIAAMAIALFPLNVVTGQETRVTYAYIGATPNPVGVGQETLLHIGMMQQLSVTQQGWDGLTVTVKHPDGSTETLGPFRTDSTGGTGYSFVPQQEGEYILQTHFPEQVTTANKVPPSTAVGTIMLESYSPELTLVVQAEPIPVYQEHPLPTEYWTRPIDSQLRGWAPVAGSRLEPNGFGGELMNPGNDDAPETAHILWRHPLVLGGLAGGDLGDAGTYTGDAYEGKFTNSLIIQGILIYQKFDTIGGTNVPNWHVGVDLHTGEILWEKEFYAYDDPTDSRLYPSFGQIFYWDSFNAHGTHAYLVCTSSAGGFFAPTGAAWHFFDPLTARYLFTWENAPSGTRNRGPHGEIIIYNVNLGADTMRMWNSSAVIDAYWGTTPNSPVWGSWRPQGKVTNAQGSVAVTPATPLGLNGYQWEVSIPADLTGSVVDYKIDDRIVGYDWEAETSSPFGGTMGVTEITIWGISLKPGNEGNLLFKETWNAPSTWADGDVSNSLAAASIDDGAIVFWAKELRHLVGFSTETGKHIWGPTESTNYLDYLGHQSGMAYGRYFSQGMSGILYCYNATTGDLMWTYEADDPYNQVLWSNQWHIRPIIIADGKLYMGTTEHSPVDPLTRGGPFVAVDIETGEEVFRADGLFRQTEWGGRAIIGDSIIATMDTYDLQVYGVGKGPSATKVSISSDIVTEGDSVMVKGHVTDISPGTEEYGLRARFPDGVPAICDDNMTEWMLYVYKQFERPADMIGVDVTISVLDPNNNFYEVGTTTSDESGFYRLMFEPLVPGEYTVYAWFGGSNAYYPSFSETALGVLQASPPTAPPTPTPAPMTDTYVLGLGLASLIAIVVIGLLVILMLRKR
;
A
#
# COMPACT_ATOMS: atom_id res chain seq x y z
N MET A 1 61.24 -29.43 67.17
CA MET A 1 60.77 -30.33 68.25
C MET A 1 60.29 -29.41 69.37
N THR A 2 59.01 -29.36 69.71
CA THR A 2 58.16 -30.41 70.30
C THR A 2 56.84 -30.54 69.53
N LYS A 3 56.65 -31.68 68.86
CA LYS A 3 55.38 -32.06 68.23
C LYS A 3 54.38 -32.36 69.35
N ASN A 4 53.38 -31.51 69.52
CA ASN A 4 52.33 -31.73 70.51
C ASN A 4 51.38 -32.83 70.01
N LYS A 5 51.61 -34.08 70.46
CA LYS A 5 50.84 -35.28 70.07
C LYS A 5 49.34 -35.16 70.40
N ASN A 6 48.94 -34.21 71.25
CA ASN A 6 47.55 -34.02 71.65
C ASN A 6 46.72 -33.28 70.59
N THR A 7 47.32 -32.43 69.75
CA THR A 7 46.58 -31.69 68.70
C THR A 7 46.29 -32.56 67.47
N ALA A 8 47.17 -33.50 67.14
CA ALA A 8 46.96 -34.45 66.04
C ALA A 8 45.90 -35.51 66.35
N ILE A 9 45.78 -35.91 67.63
CA ILE A 9 44.73 -36.86 68.09
C ILE A 9 43.37 -36.16 68.16
N ALA A 10 43.32 -34.89 68.60
CA ALA A 10 42.08 -34.11 68.61
C ALA A 10 41.53 -33.86 67.19
N VAL A 11 42.40 -33.54 66.21
CA VAL A 11 42.00 -33.34 64.81
C VAL A 11 41.59 -34.66 64.13
N SER A 12 42.21 -35.78 64.49
CA SER A 12 41.84 -37.11 63.93
C SER A 12 40.53 -37.64 64.51
N VAL A 13 40.25 -37.42 65.81
CA VAL A 13 38.97 -37.81 66.43
C VAL A 13 37.83 -36.90 65.95
N PHE A 14 38.10 -35.61 65.68
CA PHE A 14 37.11 -34.70 65.09
C PHE A 14 36.82 -35.03 63.62
N LEU A 15 37.83 -35.45 62.83
CA LEU A 15 37.64 -35.91 61.45
C LEU A 15 36.92 -37.27 61.36
N ILE A 16 37.18 -38.20 62.27
CA ILE A 16 36.46 -39.49 62.33
C ILE A 16 35.03 -39.30 62.85
N ALA A 17 34.79 -38.37 63.80
CA ALA A 17 33.44 -38.01 64.24
C ALA A 17 32.66 -37.22 63.18
N ALA A 18 33.32 -36.38 62.37
CA ALA A 18 32.71 -35.66 61.24
C ALA A 18 32.42 -36.60 60.05
N MET A 19 33.25 -37.62 59.80
CA MET A 19 32.97 -38.64 58.79
C MET A 19 31.90 -39.65 59.23
N ALA A 20 31.73 -39.90 60.54
CA ALA A 20 30.71 -40.82 61.06
C ALA A 20 29.27 -40.24 61.06
N ILE A 21 29.11 -38.92 60.93
CA ILE A 21 27.78 -38.29 60.73
C ILE A 21 27.37 -38.32 59.24
N ALA A 22 28.32 -38.53 58.31
CA ALA A 22 28.07 -38.60 56.87
C ALA A 22 27.69 -40.00 56.33
N LEU A 23 27.50 -41.00 57.20
CA LEU A 23 27.20 -42.40 56.81
C LEU A 23 25.94 -42.99 57.45
N PHE A 24 25.05 -42.17 58.01
CA PHE A 24 23.66 -42.56 58.07
C PHE A 24 23.02 -42.19 56.73
N PRO A 25 22.60 -43.14 55.87
CA PRO A 25 21.49 -42.85 55.00
C PRO A 25 20.32 -42.57 55.93
N LEU A 26 20.10 -41.28 56.24
CA LEU A 26 18.75 -40.83 56.37
C LEU A 26 18.15 -41.09 54.98
N ASN A 27 17.58 -42.28 54.82
CA ASN A 27 16.42 -42.43 53.97
C ASN A 27 15.35 -41.52 54.60
N VAL A 28 15.51 -40.21 54.45
CA VAL A 28 14.33 -39.38 54.25
C VAL A 28 13.86 -39.88 52.90
N VAL A 29 12.98 -40.87 52.94
CA VAL A 29 11.93 -40.96 51.95
C VAL A 29 11.21 -39.62 52.12
N THR A 30 11.69 -38.56 51.45
CA THR A 30 10.84 -37.43 51.14
C THR A 30 9.79 -38.07 50.28
N GLY A 31 8.65 -38.41 50.90
CA GLY A 31 7.49 -38.86 50.16
C GLY A 31 7.32 -37.88 49.01
N GLN A 32 7.16 -38.42 47.81
CA GLN A 32 6.97 -37.62 46.62
C GLN A 32 5.93 -36.55 46.93
N GLU A 33 6.32 -35.27 46.91
CA GLU A 33 5.42 -34.20 47.35
C GLU A 33 4.20 -34.20 46.43
N THR A 34 2.99 -34.19 46.98
CA THR A 34 1.74 -34.11 46.20
C THR A 34 1.17 -32.71 46.30
N ARG A 35 0.69 -32.17 45.18
CA ARG A 35 0.02 -30.86 45.11
C ARG A 35 -1.35 -31.01 44.48
N VAL A 36 -2.37 -30.50 45.18
CA VAL A 36 -3.73 -30.36 44.63
C VAL A 36 -3.71 -29.37 43.47
N THR A 37 -4.36 -29.72 42.37
CA THR A 37 -4.47 -28.87 41.18
C THR A 37 -5.90 -28.41 40.97
N TYR A 38 -6.06 -27.35 40.17
CA TYR A 38 -7.35 -26.77 39.82
C TYR A 38 -7.37 -26.53 38.31
N ALA A 39 -8.03 -27.41 37.56
CA ALA A 39 -8.35 -27.20 36.16
C ALA A 39 -9.43 -26.12 36.01
N TYR A 40 -9.43 -25.44 34.87
CA TYR A 40 -10.45 -24.44 34.52
C TYR A 40 -10.91 -24.60 33.07
N ILE A 41 -12.09 -24.08 32.80
CA ILE A 41 -12.61 -23.89 31.46
C ILE A 41 -13.33 -22.54 31.38
N GLY A 42 -13.12 -21.83 30.27
CA GLY A 42 -13.92 -20.69 29.84
C GLY A 42 -14.39 -20.91 28.41
N ALA A 43 -15.45 -20.22 28.00
CA ALA A 43 -15.92 -20.19 26.62
C ALA A 43 -16.34 -18.75 26.30
N THR A 44 -15.73 -18.17 25.27
CA THR A 44 -16.01 -16.79 24.86
C THR A 44 -16.10 -16.71 23.33
N PRO A 45 -17.23 -16.25 22.76
CA PRO A 45 -18.42 -15.78 23.47
C PRO A 45 -19.26 -16.92 24.09
N ASN A 46 -20.02 -16.57 25.14
CA ASN A 46 -21.06 -17.40 25.75
C ASN A 46 -22.15 -16.46 26.32
N PRO A 47 -23.37 -16.39 25.74
CA PRO A 47 -23.90 -17.28 24.70
C PRO A 47 -23.22 -17.13 23.33
N VAL A 48 -23.39 -18.13 22.45
CA VAL A 48 -22.90 -18.17 21.06
C VAL A 48 -24.00 -18.67 20.12
N GLY A 49 -23.98 -18.32 18.84
CA GLY A 49 -24.95 -18.87 17.87
C GLY A 49 -24.55 -20.23 17.27
N VAL A 50 -25.51 -20.95 16.69
CA VAL A 50 -25.24 -22.14 15.88
C VAL A 50 -24.34 -21.76 14.69
N GLY A 51 -23.27 -22.53 14.48
CA GLY A 51 -22.30 -22.28 13.41
C GLY A 51 -21.31 -21.13 13.69
N GLN A 52 -21.40 -20.47 14.85
CA GLN A 52 -20.48 -19.41 15.26
C GLN A 52 -19.38 -19.95 16.18
N GLU A 53 -18.14 -19.52 15.97
CA GLU A 53 -16.99 -19.95 16.77
C GLU A 53 -17.04 -19.40 18.21
N THR A 54 -16.72 -20.26 19.19
CA THR A 54 -16.40 -19.88 20.57
C THR A 54 -15.01 -20.38 20.94
N LEU A 55 -14.21 -19.51 21.58
CA LEU A 55 -12.89 -19.87 22.06
C LEU A 55 -13.02 -20.53 23.44
N LEU A 56 -12.68 -21.81 23.51
CA LEU A 56 -12.53 -22.51 24.77
C LEU A 56 -11.18 -22.17 25.39
N HIS A 57 -11.19 -21.52 26.56
CA HIS A 57 -10.00 -21.27 27.36
C HIS A 57 -9.81 -22.43 28.35
N ILE A 58 -8.87 -23.31 28.02
CA ILE A 58 -8.67 -24.61 28.67
C ILE A 58 -7.37 -24.54 29.45
N GLY A 59 -7.36 -24.98 30.70
CA GLY A 59 -6.09 -24.99 31.42
C GLY A 59 -6.16 -25.46 32.86
N MET A 60 -5.07 -25.17 33.57
CA MET A 60 -4.91 -25.41 34.98
C MET A 60 -4.19 -24.23 35.64
N MET A 61 -4.57 -23.88 36.87
CA MET A 61 -4.19 -22.59 37.47
C MET A 61 -2.70 -22.41 37.80
N GLN A 62 -1.88 -23.46 37.72
CA GLN A 62 -0.47 -23.39 38.09
C GLN A 62 0.41 -23.09 36.88
N GLN A 63 0.99 -21.89 36.85
CA GLN A 63 1.99 -21.52 35.86
C GLN A 63 3.30 -22.31 36.02
N LEU A 64 4.07 -22.37 34.94
CA LEU A 64 5.37 -23.01 34.83
C LEU A 64 6.50 -21.98 34.77
N SER A 65 7.74 -22.40 35.02
CA SER A 65 8.84 -21.47 35.30
C SER A 65 9.40 -20.76 34.06
N VAL A 66 9.27 -21.35 32.87
CA VAL A 66 9.79 -20.76 31.61
C VAL A 66 8.82 -20.99 30.47
N THR A 67 8.90 -20.14 29.44
CA THR A 67 7.86 -19.95 28.42
C THR A 67 7.62 -21.15 27.50
N GLN A 68 8.60 -22.04 27.37
CA GLN A 68 8.53 -23.27 26.54
C GLN A 68 7.88 -24.44 27.28
N GLN A 69 7.69 -24.33 28.60
CA GLN A 69 7.04 -25.37 29.39
C GLN A 69 5.52 -25.31 29.19
N GLY A 70 4.87 -26.45 29.41
CA GLY A 70 3.44 -26.61 29.25
C GLY A 70 2.98 -27.87 29.97
N TRP A 71 1.73 -27.87 30.42
CA TRP A 71 1.05 -29.07 30.90
C TRP A 71 0.49 -29.85 29.73
N ASP A 72 0.54 -31.18 29.80
CA ASP A 72 0.16 -32.05 28.68
C ASP A 72 -1.07 -32.88 28.99
N GLY A 73 -1.78 -33.32 27.96
CA GLY A 73 -2.84 -34.33 28.10
C GLY A 73 -4.16 -33.78 28.63
N LEU A 74 -4.35 -32.46 28.69
CA LEU A 74 -5.63 -31.89 29.11
C LEU A 74 -6.71 -32.28 28.09
N THR A 75 -7.89 -32.65 28.54
CA THR A 75 -9.03 -32.92 27.64
C THR A 75 -10.23 -32.09 28.04
N VAL A 76 -11.17 -31.89 27.12
CA VAL A 76 -12.48 -31.28 27.44
C VAL A 76 -13.56 -32.28 27.10
N THR A 77 -14.38 -32.64 28.08
CA THR A 77 -15.64 -33.36 27.82
C THR A 77 -16.68 -32.34 27.40
N VAL A 78 -17.28 -32.56 26.23
CA VAL A 78 -18.39 -31.78 25.70
C VAL A 78 -19.62 -32.67 25.71
N LYS A 79 -20.63 -32.31 26.51
CA LYS A 79 -21.94 -32.96 26.47
C LYS A 79 -22.89 -32.11 25.63
N HIS A 80 -23.36 -32.67 24.52
CA HIS A 80 -24.27 -32.02 23.59
C HIS A 80 -25.68 -31.90 24.18
N PRO A 81 -26.53 -31.02 23.62
CA PRO A 81 -27.93 -30.87 24.03
C PRO A 81 -28.76 -32.16 23.92
N ASP A 82 -28.42 -33.05 22.97
CA ASP A 82 -29.07 -34.35 22.78
C ASP A 82 -28.63 -35.44 23.79
N GLY A 83 -27.68 -35.10 24.68
CA GLY A 83 -27.13 -35.99 25.69
C GLY A 83 -25.96 -36.85 25.22
N SER A 84 -25.58 -36.79 23.94
CA SER A 84 -24.32 -37.38 23.47
C SER A 84 -23.11 -36.63 24.03
N THR A 85 -21.95 -37.28 24.03
CA THR A 85 -20.71 -36.70 24.54
C THR A 85 -19.56 -36.91 23.57
N GLU A 86 -18.72 -35.89 23.43
CA GLU A 86 -17.43 -35.98 22.77
C GLU A 86 -16.31 -35.52 23.70
N THR A 87 -15.08 -35.90 23.36
CA THR A 87 -13.87 -35.52 24.11
C THR A 87 -12.93 -34.81 23.16
N LEU A 88 -12.62 -33.54 23.46
CA LEU A 88 -11.65 -32.74 22.74
C LEU A 88 -10.26 -32.89 23.37
N GLY A 89 -9.22 -32.76 22.55
CA GLY A 89 -7.82 -32.90 22.96
C GLY A 89 -7.22 -34.27 22.56
N PRO A 90 -6.10 -34.68 23.16
CA PRO A 90 -5.40 -34.04 24.28
C PRO A 90 -4.74 -32.70 23.89
N PHE A 91 -4.76 -31.75 24.80
CA PHE A 91 -4.19 -30.42 24.66
C PHE A 91 -2.91 -30.25 25.48
N ARG A 92 -2.05 -29.35 24.99
CA ARG A 92 -0.88 -28.83 25.71
C ARG A 92 -1.09 -27.35 26.04
N THR A 93 -0.81 -26.95 27.28
CA THR A 93 -0.85 -25.54 27.69
C THR A 93 0.44 -24.81 27.32
N ASP A 94 0.40 -23.49 27.29
CA ASP A 94 1.60 -22.67 27.42
C ASP A 94 2.09 -22.64 28.89
N SER A 95 3.12 -21.82 29.16
CA SER A 95 3.70 -21.71 30.49
C SER A 95 2.82 -20.99 31.51
N THR A 96 1.79 -20.25 31.08
CA THR A 96 0.82 -19.63 32.01
C THR A 96 -0.10 -20.69 32.62
N GLY A 97 -0.17 -21.87 32.00
CA GLY A 97 -1.05 -22.97 32.39
C GLY A 97 -2.36 -23.01 31.58
N GLY A 98 -2.49 -22.17 30.54
CA GLY A 98 -3.67 -22.10 29.66
C GLY A 98 -3.39 -22.45 28.20
N THR A 99 -4.45 -22.71 27.44
CA THR A 99 -4.47 -22.82 25.99
C THR A 99 -5.86 -22.49 25.44
N GLY A 100 -5.94 -22.24 24.14
CA GLY A 100 -7.16 -21.96 23.41
C GLY A 100 -7.55 -23.10 22.47
N TYR A 101 -8.85 -23.36 22.31
CA TYR A 101 -9.39 -24.21 21.24
C TYR A 101 -10.67 -23.59 20.67
N SER A 102 -10.69 -23.36 19.35
CA SER A 102 -11.87 -22.88 18.63
C SER A 102 -12.90 -24.01 18.49
N PHE A 103 -14.09 -23.82 19.05
CA PHE A 103 -15.19 -24.77 19.00
C PHE A 103 -16.38 -24.15 18.26
N VAL A 104 -16.99 -24.89 17.33
CA VAL A 104 -18.12 -24.42 16.51
C VAL A 104 -19.34 -25.32 16.75
N PRO A 105 -20.27 -24.96 17.66
CA PRO A 105 -21.45 -25.76 17.95
C PRO A 105 -22.40 -25.81 16.75
N GLN A 106 -22.92 -27.00 16.45
CA GLN A 106 -23.79 -27.26 15.30
C GLN A 106 -25.28 -27.40 15.65
N GLN A 107 -25.62 -27.42 16.93
CA GLN A 107 -26.98 -27.59 17.43
C GLN A 107 -27.28 -26.52 18.49
N GLU A 108 -28.51 -26.00 18.47
CA GLU A 108 -29.02 -25.10 19.51
C GLU A 108 -29.21 -25.87 20.83
N GLY A 109 -28.97 -25.19 21.96
CA GLY A 109 -29.20 -25.73 23.30
C GLY A 109 -28.01 -25.53 24.25
N GLU A 110 -28.10 -26.16 25.42
CA GLU A 110 -27.07 -26.08 26.45
C GLU A 110 -26.06 -27.21 26.26
N TYR A 111 -24.78 -26.84 26.07
CA TYR A 111 -23.66 -27.76 26.10
C TYR A 111 -23.02 -27.70 27.48
N ILE A 112 -22.63 -28.85 28.04
CA ILE A 112 -21.86 -28.89 29.28
C ILE A 112 -20.41 -29.19 28.94
N LEU A 113 -19.52 -28.25 29.28
CA LEU A 113 -18.09 -28.32 29.03
C LEU A 113 -17.35 -28.56 30.34
N GLN A 114 -16.40 -29.50 30.35
CA GLN A 114 -15.57 -29.76 31.52
C GLN A 114 -14.14 -30.12 31.12
N THR A 115 -13.18 -29.30 31.55
CA THR A 115 -11.75 -29.61 31.41
C THR A 115 -11.35 -30.69 32.41
N HIS A 116 -10.61 -31.68 31.93
CA HIS A 116 -9.90 -32.67 32.72
C HIS A 116 -8.39 -32.44 32.61
N PHE A 117 -7.74 -32.24 33.77
CA PHE A 117 -6.29 -32.23 33.89
C PHE A 117 -5.83 -33.60 34.42
N PRO A 118 -5.02 -34.37 33.65
CA PRO A 118 -4.49 -35.63 34.14
C PRO A 118 -3.37 -35.40 35.16
N GLU A 119 -3.23 -36.33 36.11
CA GLU A 119 -2.11 -36.32 37.05
C GLU A 119 -0.76 -36.30 36.30
N GLN A 120 0.14 -35.41 36.72
CA GLN A 120 1.46 -35.25 36.10
C GLN A 120 2.55 -35.01 37.14
N VAL A 121 3.76 -35.47 36.86
CA VAL A 121 4.92 -35.25 37.74
C VAL A 121 5.76 -34.08 37.21
N THR A 122 6.15 -33.16 38.10
CA THR A 122 7.06 -32.06 37.73
C THR A 122 8.44 -32.61 37.34
N THR A 123 9.04 -32.04 36.31
CA THR A 123 10.39 -32.38 35.84
C THR A 123 11.25 -31.12 35.77
N ALA A 124 12.55 -31.25 35.55
CA ALA A 124 13.42 -30.08 35.34
C ALA A 124 12.91 -29.14 34.22
N ASN A 125 12.20 -29.69 33.23
CA ASN A 125 11.65 -28.96 32.08
C ASN A 125 10.12 -28.74 32.17
N LYS A 126 9.51 -29.02 33.33
CA LYS A 126 8.08 -28.82 33.60
C LYS A 126 7.90 -28.65 35.10
N VAL A 127 8.19 -27.45 35.60
CA VAL A 127 8.14 -27.16 37.03
C VAL A 127 7.59 -25.76 37.30
N PRO A 128 6.58 -25.63 38.18
CA PRO A 128 6.15 -24.31 38.65
C PRO A 128 7.22 -23.61 39.50
N PRO A 129 7.20 -22.27 39.56
CA PRO A 129 8.03 -21.54 40.50
C PRO A 129 7.86 -22.07 41.93
N SER A 130 8.98 -22.23 42.64
CA SER A 130 9.00 -22.69 44.04
C SER A 130 8.39 -24.08 44.27
N THR A 131 8.31 -24.93 43.25
CA THR A 131 7.88 -26.34 43.37
C THR A 131 9.08 -27.26 43.17
N ALA A 132 9.21 -28.30 43.99
CA ALA A 132 10.29 -29.27 43.83
C ALA A 132 10.13 -30.08 42.53
N VAL A 133 11.24 -30.48 41.93
CA VAL A 133 11.21 -31.47 40.84
C VAL A 133 10.82 -32.83 41.43
N GLY A 134 9.89 -33.52 40.77
CA GLY A 134 9.33 -34.78 41.24
C GLY A 134 8.00 -34.65 42.00
N THR A 135 7.49 -33.44 42.24
CA THR A 135 6.16 -33.22 42.83
C THR A 135 5.07 -33.79 41.93
N ILE A 136 4.15 -34.59 42.48
CA ILE A 136 2.94 -35.07 41.80
C ILE A 136 1.90 -33.95 41.82
N MET A 137 1.55 -33.44 40.64
CA MET A 137 0.43 -32.57 40.40
C MET A 137 -0.80 -33.45 40.20
N LEU A 138 -1.66 -33.54 41.22
CA LEU A 138 -2.80 -34.45 41.24
C LEU A 138 -3.78 -34.17 40.09
N GLU A 139 -4.51 -35.18 39.64
CA GLU A 139 -5.62 -35.05 38.70
C GLU A 139 -6.67 -34.04 39.22
N SER A 140 -7.26 -33.25 38.33
CA SER A 140 -8.41 -32.40 38.67
C SER A 140 -9.36 -32.20 37.50
N TYR A 141 -10.60 -31.83 37.81
CA TYR A 141 -11.63 -31.46 36.85
C TYR A 141 -12.02 -30.00 37.10
N SER A 142 -12.28 -29.25 36.03
CA SER A 142 -12.88 -27.94 36.19
C SER A 142 -14.32 -28.08 36.70
N PRO A 143 -14.90 -27.01 37.26
CA PRO A 143 -16.35 -26.89 37.30
C PRO A 143 -16.95 -27.10 35.90
N GLU A 144 -18.15 -27.66 35.85
CA GLU A 144 -18.93 -27.71 34.61
C GLU A 144 -19.29 -26.29 34.17
N LEU A 145 -19.03 -25.96 32.91
CA LEU A 145 -19.42 -24.71 32.28
C LEU A 145 -20.55 -24.99 31.29
N THR A 146 -21.69 -24.35 31.50
CA THR A 146 -22.78 -24.34 30.52
C THR A 146 -22.44 -23.35 29.41
N LEU A 147 -22.24 -23.84 28.20
CA LEU A 147 -22.22 -23.03 26.98
C LEU A 147 -23.65 -22.95 26.43
N VAL A 148 -24.22 -21.75 26.41
CA VAL A 148 -25.56 -21.52 25.87
C VAL A 148 -25.44 -21.26 24.37
N VAL A 149 -25.98 -22.15 23.55
CA VAL A 149 -26.03 -22.01 22.09
C VAL A 149 -27.43 -21.62 21.68
N GLN A 150 -27.57 -20.47 21.02
CA GLN A 150 -28.84 -19.94 20.51
C GLN A 150 -28.93 -20.11 18.99
N ALA A 151 -30.14 -20.06 18.44
CA ALA A 151 -30.35 -20.20 16.99
C ALA A 151 -29.57 -19.17 16.15
N GLU A 152 -29.62 -17.89 16.54
CA GLU A 152 -29.02 -16.80 15.79
C GLU A 152 -27.59 -16.47 16.28
N PRO A 153 -26.61 -16.26 15.39
CA PRO A 153 -25.29 -15.72 15.74
C PRO A 153 -25.37 -14.43 16.55
N ILE A 154 -24.50 -14.30 17.55
CA ILE A 154 -24.34 -13.02 18.24
C ILE A 154 -23.57 -12.03 17.33
N PRO A 155 -23.81 -10.71 17.46
CA PRO A 155 -23.06 -9.72 16.69
C PRO A 155 -21.56 -9.81 16.97
N VAL A 156 -20.76 -9.75 15.90
CA VAL A 156 -19.31 -9.51 15.97
C VAL A 156 -19.01 -8.04 15.67
N TYR A 157 -17.84 -7.56 16.09
CA TYR A 157 -17.38 -6.22 15.76
C TYR A 157 -17.40 -6.05 14.23
N GLN A 158 -18.15 -5.09 13.74
CA GLN A 158 -18.28 -4.85 12.30
C GLN A 158 -17.02 -4.18 11.79
N GLU A 159 -16.55 -4.59 10.61
CA GLU A 159 -15.46 -3.89 9.94
C GLU A 159 -15.90 -2.48 9.56
N HIS A 160 -14.97 -1.54 9.69
CA HIS A 160 -15.20 -0.16 9.25
C HIS A 160 -14.94 -0.06 7.75
N PRO A 161 -15.75 0.71 7.00
CA PRO A 161 -15.53 0.91 5.58
C PRO A 161 -14.20 1.63 5.33
N LEU A 162 -13.72 1.55 4.08
CA LEU A 162 -12.60 2.37 3.60
C LEU A 162 -12.89 3.88 3.79
N PRO A 163 -11.85 4.73 3.89
CA PRO A 163 -12.03 6.15 4.12
C PRO A 163 -12.86 6.79 2.99
N THR A 164 -13.92 7.49 3.37
CA THR A 164 -14.75 8.29 2.45
C THR A 164 -14.40 9.77 2.50
N GLU A 165 -13.42 10.15 3.31
CA GLU A 165 -12.90 11.50 3.46
C GLU A 165 -11.37 11.46 3.45
N TYR A 166 -10.73 12.62 3.26
CA TYR A 166 -9.29 12.71 3.25
C TYR A 166 -8.71 12.24 4.59
N TRP A 167 -7.81 11.27 4.54
CA TRP A 167 -7.25 10.62 5.71
C TRP A 167 -5.74 10.86 5.79
N THR A 168 -5.18 10.63 6.98
CA THR A 168 -3.75 10.78 7.26
C THR A 168 -3.29 9.70 8.25
N ARG A 169 -1.98 9.64 8.52
CA ARG A 169 -1.39 8.78 9.55
C ARG A 169 -1.19 9.54 10.86
N PRO A 170 -1.18 8.85 12.03
CA PRO A 170 -1.34 7.39 12.20
C PRO A 170 -2.79 6.91 12.00
N ILE A 171 -2.94 5.73 11.40
CA ILE A 171 -4.24 5.03 11.27
C ILE A 171 -4.53 4.31 12.59
N ASP A 172 -5.76 4.43 13.12
CA ASP A 172 -6.18 3.67 14.30
C ASP A 172 -6.17 2.16 14.00
N SER A 173 -5.48 1.38 14.83
CA SER A 173 -5.30 -0.08 14.65
C SER A 173 -6.61 -0.89 14.65
N GLN A 174 -7.73 -0.30 15.03
CA GLN A 174 -9.07 -0.89 14.91
C GLN A 174 -9.57 -0.90 13.44
N LEU A 175 -9.05 -0.02 12.58
CA LEU A 175 -9.42 0.12 11.16
C LEU A 175 -8.66 -0.89 10.27
N ARG A 176 -8.74 -2.18 10.62
CA ARG A 176 -7.98 -3.25 9.92
C ARG A 176 -8.28 -3.34 8.43
N GLY A 177 -9.52 -3.04 8.05
CA GLY A 177 -9.97 -3.03 6.65
C GLY A 177 -9.30 -1.97 5.77
N TRP A 178 -8.55 -1.02 6.34
CA TRP A 178 -7.81 0.00 5.57
C TRP A 178 -6.45 -0.48 5.05
N ALA A 179 -6.02 -1.70 5.40
CA ALA A 179 -4.77 -2.27 4.91
C ALA A 179 -4.58 -2.20 3.38
N PRO A 180 -5.62 -2.40 2.54
CA PRO A 180 -5.49 -2.34 1.08
C PRO A 180 -5.14 -0.96 0.51
N VAL A 181 -5.29 0.14 1.26
CA VAL A 181 -4.96 1.51 0.78
C VAL A 181 -3.77 2.13 1.52
N ALA A 182 -3.15 1.39 2.44
CA ALA A 182 -2.13 1.86 3.39
C ALA A 182 -0.73 1.28 3.10
N GLY A 183 -0.43 1.04 1.82
CA GLY A 183 0.78 0.38 1.32
C GLY A 183 2.04 1.23 1.44
N SER A 184 3.20 0.58 1.33
CA SER A 184 4.52 1.21 1.43
C SER A 184 5.41 0.75 0.29
N ARG A 185 6.29 1.62 -0.21
CA ARG A 185 7.36 1.26 -1.15
C ARG A 185 8.67 1.07 -0.40
N LEU A 186 8.96 -0.18 -0.05
CA LEU A 186 10.12 -0.53 0.78
C LEU A 186 11.40 -0.84 0.01
N GLU A 187 11.35 -0.89 -1.32
CA GLU A 187 12.53 -1.02 -2.18
C GLU A 187 12.54 0.14 -3.18
N PRO A 188 13.71 0.72 -3.48
CA PRO A 188 13.81 1.83 -4.42
C PRO A 188 13.43 1.34 -5.82
N ASN A 189 12.78 2.19 -6.60
CA ASN A 189 12.46 1.87 -7.99
C ASN A 189 13.68 2.15 -8.88
N GLY A 190 14.28 1.11 -9.44
CA GLY A 190 15.46 1.17 -10.30
C GLY A 190 15.16 0.69 -11.72
N PHE A 191 16.10 0.90 -12.65
CA PHE A 191 16.02 0.35 -13.99
C PHE A 191 15.85 -1.18 -13.93
N GLY A 192 14.75 -1.72 -14.48
CA GLY A 192 14.44 -3.15 -14.44
C GLY A 192 14.00 -3.69 -13.07
N GLY A 193 13.61 -2.82 -12.13
CA GLY A 193 13.10 -3.22 -10.82
C GLY A 193 11.63 -3.66 -10.83
N GLU A 194 11.16 -4.17 -9.68
CA GLU A 194 9.76 -4.60 -9.50
C GLU A 194 8.79 -3.41 -9.67
N LEU A 195 7.92 -3.51 -10.67
CA LEU A 195 6.92 -2.48 -10.96
C LEU A 195 5.71 -2.57 -10.02
N MET A 196 5.36 -3.78 -9.59
CA MET A 196 4.19 -4.03 -8.74
C MET A 196 4.41 -3.43 -7.35
N ASN A 197 3.37 -2.77 -6.81
CA ASN A 197 3.37 -2.33 -5.43
C ASN A 197 2.00 -2.51 -4.75
N PRO A 198 1.78 -3.61 -4.00
CA PRO A 198 0.46 -3.96 -3.47
C PRO A 198 0.07 -3.07 -2.28
N GLY A 199 -1.21 -3.11 -1.90
CA GLY A 199 -1.74 -2.30 -0.79
C GLY A 199 -1.96 -0.84 -1.18
N ASN A 200 -2.22 -0.57 -2.45
CA ASN A 200 -2.53 0.76 -2.98
C ASN A 200 -3.82 0.72 -3.80
N ASP A 201 -4.87 0.08 -3.28
CA ASP A 201 -6.14 -0.23 -3.95
C ASP A 201 -7.06 1.01 -4.17
N ASP A 202 -6.52 2.22 -3.98
CA ASP A 202 -7.14 3.51 -4.34
C ASP A 202 -6.15 4.33 -5.19
N ALA A 203 -5.34 3.64 -6.02
CA ALA A 203 -4.28 4.27 -6.81
C ALA A 203 -4.86 5.32 -7.77
N PRO A 204 -4.13 6.41 -8.07
CA PRO A 204 -4.73 7.58 -8.72
C PRO A 204 -5.35 7.27 -10.09
N GLU A 205 -6.59 7.71 -10.27
CA GLU A 205 -7.32 7.67 -11.56
C GLU A 205 -7.32 9.01 -12.30
N THR A 206 -6.70 10.03 -11.72
CA THR A 206 -6.49 11.34 -12.37
C THR A 206 -5.09 11.87 -12.07
N ALA A 207 -4.69 12.91 -12.78
CA ALA A 207 -3.39 13.57 -12.61
C ALA A 207 -3.38 14.62 -11.47
N HIS A 208 -4.35 14.57 -10.55
CA HIS A 208 -4.53 15.57 -9.50
C HIS A 208 -3.32 15.69 -8.56
N ILE A 209 -2.79 16.90 -8.39
CA ILE A 209 -1.59 17.19 -7.59
C ILE A 209 -2.01 17.59 -6.18
N LEU A 210 -1.52 16.86 -5.17
CA LEU A 210 -1.74 17.19 -3.76
C LEU A 210 -0.80 18.31 -3.29
N TRP A 211 0.48 18.22 -3.67
CA TRP A 211 1.54 19.16 -3.26
C TRP A 211 2.77 19.01 -4.15
N ARG A 212 3.70 19.98 -4.08
CA ARG A 212 5.02 19.88 -4.71
C ARG A 212 6.11 20.54 -3.89
N HIS A 213 7.37 20.16 -4.16
CA HIS A 213 8.57 20.78 -3.59
C HIS A 213 9.67 20.95 -4.63
N PRO A 214 10.39 22.08 -4.64
CA PRO A 214 11.64 22.18 -5.39
C PRO A 214 12.65 21.14 -4.90
N LEU A 215 13.15 20.30 -5.81
CA LEU A 215 14.25 19.37 -5.52
C LEU A 215 15.58 20.13 -5.55
N VAL A 216 15.83 20.79 -6.67
CA VAL A 216 16.96 21.68 -6.93
C VAL A 216 16.45 22.90 -7.72
N LEU A 217 17.34 23.85 -8.02
CA LEU A 217 17.01 24.89 -8.99
C LEU A 217 16.67 24.21 -10.33
N GLY A 218 15.51 24.50 -10.90
CA GLY A 218 15.03 23.88 -12.13
C GLY A 218 14.19 24.82 -12.99
N GLY A 219 13.67 24.28 -14.09
CA GLY A 219 12.88 25.04 -15.05
C GLY A 219 13.73 25.74 -16.11
N LEU A 220 13.06 26.60 -16.88
CA LEU A 220 13.67 27.40 -17.94
C LEU A 220 14.67 28.42 -17.36
N ALA A 221 15.90 28.45 -17.89
CA ALA A 221 16.90 29.44 -17.47
C ALA A 221 16.51 30.87 -17.90
N GLY A 222 16.00 31.01 -19.13
CA GLY A 222 15.53 32.26 -19.70
C GLY A 222 16.64 33.28 -19.99
N GLY A 223 16.24 34.51 -20.33
CA GLY A 223 17.17 35.61 -20.59
C GLY A 223 18.10 35.35 -21.79
N ASP A 224 19.40 35.57 -21.59
CA ASP A 224 20.44 35.41 -22.63
C ASP A 224 20.60 33.96 -23.10
N LEU A 225 20.11 32.98 -22.32
CA LEU A 225 20.15 31.55 -22.66
C LEU A 225 18.91 31.06 -23.40
N GLY A 226 17.92 31.94 -23.63
CA GLY A 226 16.74 31.62 -24.44
C GLY A 226 15.89 30.49 -23.86
N ASP A 227 15.74 29.41 -24.62
CA ASP A 227 14.90 28.24 -24.34
C ASP A 227 15.63 27.09 -23.62
N ALA A 228 16.88 27.29 -23.19
CA ALA A 228 17.63 26.29 -22.45
C ALA A 228 17.01 26.01 -21.06
N GLY A 229 16.78 24.73 -20.77
CA GLY A 229 16.36 24.26 -19.45
C GLY A 229 17.53 24.18 -18.47
N THR A 230 17.20 24.02 -17.19
CA THR A 230 18.19 23.68 -16.16
C THR A 230 18.54 22.20 -16.26
N TYR A 231 19.83 21.89 -16.08
CA TYR A 231 20.35 20.54 -16.20
C TYR A 231 19.63 19.53 -15.29
N THR A 232 19.02 18.51 -15.91
CA THR A 232 18.13 17.56 -15.23
C THR A 232 18.87 16.45 -14.47
N GLY A 233 20.12 16.17 -14.84
CA GLY A 233 20.92 15.08 -14.28
C GLY A 233 20.47 13.67 -14.70
N ASP A 234 19.49 13.54 -15.60
CA ASP A 234 18.93 12.23 -15.95
C ASP A 234 19.98 11.25 -16.47
N ALA A 235 20.92 11.70 -17.30
CA ALA A 235 22.03 10.87 -17.75
C ALA A 235 23.11 10.73 -16.64
N TYR A 236 23.00 9.67 -15.84
CA TYR A 236 24.01 9.22 -14.86
C TYR A 236 24.25 10.13 -13.63
N GLU A 237 23.49 11.20 -13.44
CA GLU A 237 23.62 12.15 -12.33
C GLU A 237 22.27 12.37 -11.62
N GLY A 238 21.55 11.26 -11.42
CA GLY A 238 20.16 11.27 -10.99
C GLY A 238 19.90 12.04 -9.69
N LYS A 239 18.81 12.81 -9.68
CA LYS A 239 18.47 13.73 -8.58
C LYS A 239 17.40 13.19 -7.62
N PHE A 240 16.61 12.20 -8.02
CA PHE A 240 15.52 11.60 -7.23
C PHE A 240 15.72 10.08 -7.04
N THR A 241 16.97 9.63 -7.00
CA THR A 241 17.32 8.21 -6.84
C THR A 241 17.11 7.73 -5.42
N ASN A 242 16.97 6.41 -5.25
CA ASN A 242 16.84 5.74 -3.95
C ASN A 242 15.64 6.20 -3.10
N SER A 243 14.55 6.62 -3.77
CA SER A 243 13.32 7.05 -3.10
C SER A 243 12.55 5.86 -2.53
N LEU A 244 12.00 6.04 -1.33
CA LEU A 244 11.23 5.04 -0.58
C LEU A 244 9.97 5.68 0.01
N ILE A 245 8.94 4.88 0.27
CA ILE A 245 7.79 5.29 1.09
C ILE A 245 7.62 4.28 2.22
N ILE A 246 7.74 4.71 3.47
CA ILE A 246 7.61 3.84 4.65
C ILE A 246 6.49 4.39 5.54
N GLN A 247 5.32 3.72 5.52
CA GLN A 247 4.11 4.14 6.23
C GLN A 247 3.79 5.64 6.01
N GLY A 248 3.57 6.04 4.76
CA GLY A 248 3.20 7.40 4.39
C GLY A 248 4.33 8.44 4.48
N ILE A 249 5.57 8.04 4.77
CA ILE A 249 6.72 8.94 4.76
C ILE A 249 7.53 8.71 3.49
N LEU A 250 7.51 9.68 2.57
CA LEU A 250 8.38 9.73 1.41
C LEU A 250 9.80 10.10 1.84
N ILE A 251 10.78 9.30 1.45
CA ILE A 251 12.19 9.51 1.75
C ILE A 251 12.95 9.56 0.44
N TYR A 252 13.69 10.63 0.18
CA TYR A 252 14.49 10.79 -1.04
C TYR A 252 15.79 11.56 -0.80
N GLN A 253 16.72 11.45 -1.74
CA GLN A 253 17.98 12.19 -1.72
C GLN A 253 17.76 13.61 -2.25
N LYS A 254 18.21 14.64 -1.51
CA LYS A 254 18.02 16.05 -1.88
C LYS A 254 18.93 16.48 -3.03
N PHE A 255 20.14 15.93 -3.07
CA PHE A 255 21.18 16.26 -4.05
C PHE A 255 21.59 15.01 -4.82
N ASP A 256 22.10 15.16 -6.04
CA ASP A 256 22.74 14.05 -6.74
C ASP A 256 24.04 13.60 -6.03
N THR A 257 24.62 12.51 -6.50
CA THR A 257 25.83 11.94 -5.88
C THR A 257 27.13 12.65 -6.32
N ILE A 258 27.04 13.70 -7.14
CA ILE A 258 28.21 14.40 -7.69
C ILE A 258 28.92 15.20 -6.60
N GLY A 259 30.25 15.16 -6.65
CA GLY A 259 31.11 15.75 -5.61
C GLY A 259 31.42 14.79 -4.46
N GLY A 260 30.73 13.65 -4.35
CA GLY A 260 31.04 12.58 -3.39
C GLY A 260 31.10 13.10 -1.95
N THR A 261 32.22 12.84 -1.25
CA THR A 261 32.42 13.30 0.14
C THR A 261 32.80 14.77 0.27
N ASN A 262 33.00 15.50 -0.83
CA ASN A 262 33.49 16.89 -0.79
C ASN A 262 32.37 17.92 -0.59
N VAL A 263 31.10 17.53 -0.75
CA VAL A 263 29.92 18.38 -0.55
C VAL A 263 28.93 17.66 0.36
N PRO A 264 28.10 18.35 1.16
CA PRO A 264 27.06 17.70 1.96
C PRO A 264 26.09 16.88 1.10
N ASN A 265 25.63 15.72 1.60
CA ASN A 265 24.60 14.94 0.93
C ASN A 265 23.40 14.71 1.85
N TRP A 266 22.35 15.49 1.62
CA TRP A 266 21.16 15.53 2.47
C TRP A 266 20.06 14.61 1.94
N HIS A 267 19.28 14.09 2.86
CA HIS A 267 18.08 13.31 2.58
C HIS A 267 16.89 14.02 3.23
N VAL A 268 15.72 13.85 2.64
CA VAL A 268 14.48 14.52 3.06
C VAL A 268 13.44 13.46 3.40
N GLY A 269 12.75 13.63 4.52
CA GLY A 269 11.53 12.90 4.86
C GLY A 269 10.33 13.82 4.74
N VAL A 270 9.31 13.40 4.00
CA VAL A 270 8.08 14.17 3.72
C VAL A 270 6.87 13.33 4.09
N ASP A 271 5.92 13.91 4.81
CA ASP A 271 4.60 13.29 4.97
C ASP A 271 3.87 13.32 3.63
N LEU A 272 3.54 12.15 3.11
CA LEU A 272 3.02 11.99 1.76
C LEU A 272 1.61 12.58 1.60
N HIS A 273 0.81 12.65 2.66
CA HIS A 273 -0.53 13.23 2.64
C HIS A 273 -0.51 14.74 2.83
N THR A 274 0.44 15.31 3.57
CA THR A 274 0.44 16.77 3.82
C THR A 274 1.46 17.53 2.99
N GLY A 275 2.44 16.84 2.41
CA GLY A 275 3.61 17.47 1.81
C GLY A 275 4.51 18.15 2.85
N GLU A 276 4.30 17.97 4.15
CA GLU A 276 5.14 18.59 5.17
C GLU A 276 6.52 17.92 5.20
N ILE A 277 7.59 18.70 5.10
CA ILE A 277 8.95 18.22 5.33
C ILE A 277 9.12 17.95 6.84
N LEU A 278 9.26 16.69 7.21
CA LEU A 278 9.41 16.23 8.59
C LEU A 278 10.85 16.38 9.07
N TRP A 279 11.82 16.12 8.19
CA TRP A 279 13.25 16.24 8.49
C TRP A 279 14.10 16.39 7.23
N GLU A 280 15.25 17.04 7.38
CA GLU A 280 16.34 17.07 6.41
C GLU A 280 17.66 16.73 7.13
N LYS A 281 18.34 15.65 6.73
CA LYS A 281 19.52 15.16 7.47
C LYS A 281 20.55 14.47 6.56
N GLU A 282 21.81 14.56 6.97
CA GLU A 282 22.87 13.66 6.51
C GLU A 282 22.88 12.38 7.35
N PHE A 283 23.12 11.23 6.71
CA PHE A 283 23.28 9.96 7.41
C PHE A 283 24.73 9.53 7.44
N TYR A 284 25.17 9.07 8.61
CA TYR A 284 26.52 8.58 8.84
C TYR A 284 26.47 7.24 9.57
N ALA A 285 27.45 6.38 9.29
CA ALA A 285 27.63 5.11 9.98
C ALA A 285 27.73 5.36 11.50
N TYR A 286 26.99 4.57 12.26
CA TYR A 286 26.91 4.68 13.73
C TYR A 286 26.45 6.04 14.26
N ASP A 287 25.83 6.88 13.42
CA ASP A 287 25.49 8.29 13.69
C ASP A 287 26.72 9.15 14.06
N ASP A 288 27.91 8.77 13.58
CA ASP A 288 29.17 9.49 13.77
C ASP A 288 29.55 10.27 12.49
N PRO A 289 29.52 11.62 12.49
CA PRO A 289 29.86 12.42 11.31
C PRO A 289 31.31 12.28 10.83
N THR A 290 32.17 11.59 11.59
CA THR A 290 33.54 11.26 11.19
C THR A 290 33.66 9.91 10.46
N ASP A 291 32.59 9.11 10.45
CA ASP A 291 32.52 7.83 9.76
C ASP A 291 31.93 7.99 8.34
N SER A 292 31.74 6.86 7.66
CA SER A 292 31.26 6.74 6.30
C SER A 292 29.85 7.32 6.18
N ARG A 293 29.65 8.13 5.14
CA ARG A 293 28.31 8.58 4.75
C ARG A 293 27.46 7.42 4.30
N LEU A 294 26.16 7.53 4.56
CA LEU A 294 25.17 6.54 4.22
C LEU A 294 24.11 7.10 3.29
N TYR A 295 23.50 6.19 2.54
CA TYR A 295 22.43 6.45 1.60
C TYR A 295 21.26 5.51 1.91
N PRO A 296 20.00 5.99 1.84
CA PRO A 296 18.81 5.13 1.83
C PRO A 296 18.98 3.99 0.84
N SER A 297 18.73 2.77 1.31
CA SER A 297 18.88 1.57 0.49
C SER A 297 17.58 0.80 0.36
N PHE A 298 16.88 0.59 1.47
CA PHE A 298 15.56 -0.06 1.51
C PHE A 298 14.86 0.25 2.84
N GLY A 299 13.57 -0.05 2.93
CA GLY A 299 12.77 0.00 4.15
C GLY A 299 12.44 -1.39 4.71
N GLN A 300 11.99 -1.45 5.95
CA GLN A 300 11.45 -2.66 6.55
C GLN A 300 10.27 -2.33 7.47
N ILE A 301 9.15 -3.03 7.30
CA ILE A 301 8.05 -3.06 8.28
C ILE A 301 8.03 -4.48 8.81
N PHE A 302 8.48 -4.65 10.06
CA PHE A 302 8.73 -5.94 10.65
C PHE A 302 7.74 -6.23 11.78
N TYR A 303 6.79 -7.12 11.54
CA TYR A 303 5.91 -7.63 12.57
C TYR A 303 6.66 -8.62 13.45
N TRP A 304 6.67 -8.35 14.75
CA TRP A 304 7.28 -9.21 15.74
C TRP A 304 6.22 -9.67 16.72
N ASP A 305 6.10 -10.98 16.87
CA ASP A 305 5.22 -11.64 17.81
C ASP A 305 6.03 -12.54 18.74
N SER A 306 6.12 -12.15 20.00
CA SER A 306 6.76 -12.93 21.05
C SER A 306 6.13 -12.66 22.41
N PHE A 307 6.51 -13.45 23.41
CA PHE A 307 5.96 -13.39 24.77
C PHE A 307 5.84 -11.98 25.39
N ASN A 308 6.72 -11.04 25.01
CA ASN A 308 6.74 -9.68 25.57
C ASN A 308 6.54 -8.56 24.54
N ALA A 309 6.41 -8.88 23.25
CA ALA A 309 6.39 -7.89 22.19
C ALA A 309 5.49 -8.36 21.05
N HIS A 310 4.44 -7.57 20.78
CA HIS A 310 3.50 -7.79 19.70
C HIS A 310 3.32 -6.47 18.94
N GLY A 311 3.63 -6.46 17.65
CA GLY A 311 3.42 -5.28 16.81
C GLY A 311 4.48 -5.13 15.73
N THR A 312 4.33 -4.09 14.92
CA THR A 312 5.25 -3.79 13.82
C THR A 312 6.34 -2.81 14.23
N HIS A 313 7.52 -2.97 13.65
CA HIS A 313 8.63 -2.03 13.72
C HIS A 313 8.95 -1.54 12.31
N ALA A 314 8.90 -0.22 12.10
CA ALA A 314 9.28 0.40 10.84
C ALA A 314 10.74 0.89 10.88
N TYR A 315 11.52 0.59 9.85
CA TYR A 315 12.92 0.95 9.73
C TYR A 315 13.22 1.49 8.34
N LEU A 316 13.94 2.61 8.28
CA LEU A 316 14.74 3.02 7.12
C LEU A 316 16.12 2.36 7.26
N VAL A 317 16.57 1.65 6.23
CA VAL A 317 17.91 1.04 6.20
C VAL A 317 18.81 1.79 5.24
N CYS A 318 19.93 2.29 5.76
CA CYS A 318 20.94 3.01 5.00
C CYS A 318 22.25 2.22 4.95
N THR A 319 22.99 2.33 3.84
CA THR A 319 24.29 1.67 3.63
C THR A 319 25.33 2.66 3.10
N SER A 320 26.61 2.34 3.21
CA SER A 320 27.71 3.21 2.75
C SER A 320 27.90 3.25 1.23
N SER A 321 27.14 2.45 0.50
CA SER A 321 27.08 2.49 -0.97
C SER A 321 25.79 3.17 -1.42
N ALA A 322 25.89 4.15 -2.32
CA ALA A 322 24.74 4.81 -2.92
C ALA A 322 23.90 3.92 -3.87
N GLY A 323 24.19 2.61 -3.96
CA GLY A 323 23.38 1.66 -4.72
C GLY A 323 23.33 1.88 -6.23
N GLY A 324 24.30 2.58 -6.83
CA GLY A 324 24.36 2.77 -8.29
C GLY A 324 24.55 1.45 -9.06
N PHE A 325 24.23 1.46 -10.36
CA PHE A 325 24.30 0.29 -11.26
C PHE A 325 25.64 -0.50 -11.22
N PHE A 326 26.75 0.17 -10.83
CA PHE A 326 28.08 -0.44 -10.67
C PHE A 326 28.60 -0.46 -9.22
N ALA A 327 27.81 -0.04 -8.24
CA ALA A 327 28.26 0.11 -6.85
C ALA A 327 28.03 -1.20 -6.08
N PRO A 328 29.06 -1.76 -5.42
CA PRO A 328 28.88 -2.93 -4.56
C PRO A 328 28.01 -2.55 -3.37
N THR A 329 27.12 -3.45 -2.93
CA THR A 329 26.33 -3.26 -1.72
C THR A 329 27.24 -3.18 -0.50
N GLY A 330 27.02 -2.18 0.36
CA GLY A 330 27.73 -2.06 1.63
C GLY A 330 27.48 -3.26 2.55
N ALA A 331 28.54 -3.72 3.23
CA ALA A 331 28.50 -4.88 4.14
C ALA A 331 27.76 -4.62 5.46
N ALA A 332 27.45 -3.36 5.78
CA ALA A 332 26.75 -2.97 7.00
C ALA A 332 25.42 -2.29 6.68
N TRP A 333 24.38 -2.66 7.43
CA TRP A 333 23.04 -2.08 7.40
C TRP A 333 22.84 -1.23 8.65
N HIS A 334 22.61 0.06 8.46
CA HIS A 334 22.34 0.99 9.56
C HIS A 334 20.85 1.34 9.56
N PHE A 335 20.19 1.09 10.69
CA PHE A 335 18.75 1.23 10.83
C PHE A 335 18.41 2.57 11.48
N PHE A 336 17.49 3.28 10.87
CA PHE A 336 16.98 4.58 11.30
C PHE A 336 15.45 4.51 11.47
N ASP A 337 14.93 5.33 12.36
CA ASP A 337 13.50 5.60 12.46
C ASP A 337 13.07 6.48 11.27
N PRO A 338 12.15 6.02 10.41
CA PRO A 338 11.71 6.78 9.24
C PRO A 338 11.03 8.11 9.61
N LEU A 339 10.35 8.19 10.76
CA LEU A 339 9.62 9.40 11.17
C LEU A 339 10.56 10.51 11.63
N THR A 340 11.69 10.17 12.26
CA THR A 340 12.56 11.15 12.93
C THR A 340 13.98 11.19 12.40
N ALA A 341 14.34 10.31 11.46
CA ALA A 341 15.72 10.09 10.99
C ALA A 341 16.71 9.77 12.13
N ARG A 342 16.21 9.27 13.27
CA ARG A 342 17.01 8.89 14.43
C ARG A 342 17.68 7.53 14.18
N TYR A 343 18.99 7.46 14.41
CA TYR A 343 19.71 6.19 14.41
C TYR A 343 19.19 5.24 15.50
N LEU A 344 19.00 3.97 15.13
CA LEU A 344 18.49 2.93 16.03
C LEU A 344 19.56 1.89 16.36
N PHE A 345 20.11 1.21 15.35
CA PHE A 345 21.10 0.13 15.53
C PHE A 345 21.81 -0.19 14.20
N THR A 346 22.83 -1.04 14.26
CA THR A 346 23.58 -1.49 13.07
C THR A 346 23.71 -3.00 13.02
N TRP A 347 23.58 -3.55 11.82
CA TRP A 347 24.04 -4.90 11.48
C TRP A 347 25.29 -4.83 10.63
N GLU A 348 26.40 -5.34 11.13
CA GLU A 348 27.63 -5.55 10.39
C GLU A 348 27.60 -6.92 9.69
N ASN A 349 28.28 -7.03 8.55
CA ASN A 349 28.36 -8.25 7.75
C ASN A 349 26.97 -8.81 7.43
N ALA A 350 26.01 -7.96 7.07
CA ALA A 350 24.75 -8.45 6.52
C ALA A 350 25.05 -9.19 5.20
N PRO A 351 24.41 -10.35 4.93
CA PRO A 351 24.70 -11.11 3.74
C PRO A 351 24.25 -10.36 2.48
N SER A 352 24.99 -10.55 1.40
CA SER A 352 24.58 -10.10 0.07
C SER A 352 23.57 -11.07 -0.56
N GLY A 353 22.84 -10.56 -1.55
CA GLY A 353 21.85 -11.33 -2.30
C GLY A 353 20.56 -10.53 -2.47
N THR A 354 19.63 -11.11 -3.22
CA THR A 354 18.28 -10.58 -3.38
C THR A 354 17.55 -10.66 -2.05
N ARG A 355 16.93 -9.55 -1.61
CA ARG A 355 16.10 -9.49 -0.41
C ARG A 355 14.67 -9.87 -0.77
N ASN A 356 14.10 -10.80 -0.01
CA ASN A 356 12.67 -11.10 -0.04
C ASN A 356 12.05 -10.83 1.33
N ARG A 357 10.73 -10.66 1.35
CA ARG A 357 9.99 -10.35 2.57
C ARG A 357 9.18 -11.56 2.98
N GLY A 358 9.46 -12.08 4.17
CA GLY A 358 8.65 -13.13 4.77
C GLY A 358 7.27 -12.61 5.21
N PRO A 359 6.38 -13.52 5.65
CA PRO A 359 5.01 -13.17 6.04
C PRO A 359 4.89 -12.12 7.15
N HIS A 360 5.93 -11.93 7.95
CA HIS A 360 5.97 -10.93 9.02
C HIS A 360 6.91 -9.76 8.67
N GLY A 361 7.34 -9.62 7.42
CA GLY A 361 8.24 -8.55 6.98
C GLY A 361 9.70 -8.72 7.42
N GLU A 362 10.07 -9.91 7.89
CA GLU A 362 11.46 -10.32 7.98
C GLU A 362 12.11 -10.32 6.59
N ILE A 363 13.40 -9.98 6.53
CA ILE A 363 14.17 -10.08 5.30
C ILE A 363 14.75 -11.48 5.21
N ILE A 364 14.45 -12.16 4.11
CA ILE A 364 14.95 -13.49 3.79
C ILE A 364 15.90 -13.36 2.60
N ILE A 365 17.05 -14.01 2.69
CA ILE A 365 18.04 -14.08 1.62
C ILE A 365 18.47 -15.53 1.45
N TYR A 366 18.29 -16.08 0.25
CA TYR A 366 18.85 -17.36 -0.13
C TYR A 366 20.22 -17.16 -0.78
N ASN A 367 21.25 -17.73 -0.18
CA ASN A 367 22.62 -17.75 -0.72
C ASN A 367 22.81 -19.08 -1.45
N VAL A 368 22.56 -19.08 -2.76
CA VAL A 368 22.78 -20.21 -3.66
C VAL A 368 24.22 -20.16 -4.16
N ASN A 369 25.01 -21.19 -3.85
CA ASN A 369 26.39 -21.33 -4.29
C ASN A 369 26.53 -22.53 -5.22
N LEU A 370 26.37 -22.28 -6.52
CA LEU A 370 26.46 -23.30 -7.57
C LEU A 370 27.84 -23.95 -7.69
N GLY A 371 28.92 -23.25 -7.29
CA GLY A 371 30.27 -23.82 -7.31
C GLY A 371 30.60 -24.68 -6.08
N ALA A 372 29.82 -24.55 -5.01
CA ALA A 372 29.97 -25.33 -3.79
C ALA A 372 28.83 -26.33 -3.59
N ASP A 373 27.90 -26.44 -4.55
CA ASP A 373 26.73 -27.31 -4.52
C ASP A 373 25.91 -27.14 -3.23
N THR A 374 25.81 -25.92 -2.70
CA THR A 374 25.07 -25.62 -1.47
C THR A 374 24.13 -24.43 -1.59
N MET A 375 23.13 -24.42 -0.73
CA MET A 375 22.23 -23.29 -0.52
C MET A 375 22.02 -23.05 0.97
N ARG A 376 22.05 -21.78 1.38
CA ARG A 376 21.77 -21.35 2.76
C ARG A 376 20.64 -20.33 2.78
N MET A 377 19.81 -20.40 3.81
CA MET A 377 18.81 -19.36 4.10
C MET A 377 19.26 -18.51 5.27
N TRP A 378 19.33 -17.21 5.04
CA TRP A 378 19.46 -16.20 6.08
C TRP A 378 18.12 -15.49 6.28
N ASN A 379 17.72 -15.30 7.53
CA ASN A 379 16.48 -14.67 7.94
C ASN A 379 16.77 -13.61 9.02
N SER A 380 16.31 -12.37 8.79
CA SER A 380 16.55 -11.25 9.68
C SER A 380 15.95 -11.45 11.08
N SER A 381 14.86 -12.22 11.20
CA SER A 381 14.26 -12.59 12.49
C SER A 381 15.20 -13.46 13.34
N ALA A 382 16.09 -14.22 12.71
CA ALA A 382 17.02 -15.13 13.36
C ALA A 382 18.36 -14.48 13.76
N VAL A 383 18.50 -13.15 13.66
CA VAL A 383 19.66 -12.42 14.21
C VAL A 383 19.44 -12.25 15.72
N ILE A 384 19.67 -13.31 16.50
CA ILE A 384 19.25 -13.39 17.90
C ILE A 384 19.99 -12.43 18.83
N ASP A 385 21.16 -11.92 18.44
CA ASP A 385 21.85 -10.85 19.16
C ASP A 385 21.06 -9.52 19.15
N ALA A 386 20.09 -9.37 18.23
CA ALA A 386 19.13 -8.28 18.25
C ALA A 386 18.13 -8.40 19.42
N TYR A 387 17.92 -9.60 19.99
CA TYR A 387 17.00 -9.81 21.11
C TYR A 387 17.51 -9.24 22.43
N TRP A 388 16.63 -8.97 23.38
CA TRP A 388 17.01 -8.52 24.71
C TRP A 388 17.97 -9.52 25.42
N GLY A 389 17.81 -10.82 25.18
CA GLY A 389 18.83 -11.81 25.53
C GLY A 389 18.79 -13.05 24.65
N THR A 390 19.93 -13.74 24.60
CA THR A 390 20.20 -14.86 23.68
C THR A 390 20.14 -16.24 24.34
N THR A 391 19.86 -16.32 25.64
CA THR A 391 19.72 -17.60 26.35
C THR A 391 18.36 -18.21 26.04
N PRO A 392 18.28 -19.38 25.36
CA PRO A 392 17.02 -20.08 25.18
C PRO A 392 16.37 -20.37 26.53
N ASN A 393 15.04 -20.35 26.58
CA ASN A 393 14.27 -20.57 27.81
C ASN A 393 14.42 -19.49 28.90
N SER A 394 14.84 -18.29 28.52
CA SER A 394 14.82 -17.10 29.38
C SER A 394 13.62 -16.21 29.03
N PRO A 395 13.01 -15.49 29.99
CA PRO A 395 11.93 -14.53 29.71
C PRO A 395 12.35 -13.38 28.78
N VAL A 396 13.66 -13.18 28.54
CA VAL A 396 14.16 -12.17 27.60
C VAL A 396 14.44 -12.72 26.19
N TRP A 397 14.37 -14.05 26.01
CA TRP A 397 14.53 -14.71 24.70
C TRP A 397 13.38 -14.33 23.77
N GLY A 398 13.71 -14.00 22.52
CA GLY A 398 12.72 -13.58 21.53
C GLY A 398 12.10 -12.21 21.80
N SER A 399 12.57 -11.42 22.75
CA SER A 399 12.12 -10.02 22.90
C SER A 399 12.91 -9.13 21.95
N TRP A 400 12.33 -8.67 20.84
CA TRP A 400 13.02 -7.80 19.87
C TRP A 400 13.39 -6.45 20.50
N ARG A 401 14.70 -6.24 20.73
CA ARG A 401 15.25 -5.01 21.32
C ARG A 401 16.63 -4.68 20.74
N PRO A 402 16.69 -4.35 19.44
CA PRO A 402 17.96 -4.09 18.76
C PRO A 402 18.55 -2.71 19.09
N GLN A 403 17.76 -1.78 19.65
CA GLN A 403 18.14 -0.37 19.80
C GLN A 403 19.45 -0.23 20.59
N GLY A 404 20.38 0.56 20.04
CA GLY A 404 21.70 0.82 20.60
C GLY A 404 22.74 -0.28 20.34
N LYS A 405 22.41 -1.34 19.60
CA LYS A 405 23.35 -2.44 19.34
C LYS A 405 24.07 -2.28 18.01
N VAL A 406 25.27 -2.86 17.97
CA VAL A 406 26.01 -3.20 16.76
C VAL A 406 26.17 -4.71 16.78
N THR A 407 25.61 -5.39 15.79
CA THR A 407 25.53 -6.84 15.76
C THR A 407 26.16 -7.37 14.47
N ASN A 408 27.00 -8.40 14.57
CA ASN A 408 27.42 -9.15 13.40
C ASN A 408 26.27 -10.08 12.95
N ALA A 409 25.63 -9.74 11.83
CA ALA A 409 24.47 -10.43 11.29
C ALA A 409 24.76 -11.86 10.80
N GLN A 410 26.02 -12.27 10.74
CA GLN A 410 26.47 -13.63 10.44
C GLN A 410 27.40 -14.21 11.53
N GLY A 411 27.53 -13.51 12.66
CA GLY A 411 28.44 -13.87 13.74
C GLY A 411 28.06 -15.19 14.42
N SER A 412 29.05 -15.85 15.04
CA SER A 412 28.81 -17.05 15.83
C SER A 412 27.96 -16.75 17.06
N VAL A 413 26.95 -17.58 17.28
CA VAL A 413 26.01 -17.50 18.41
C VAL A 413 25.69 -18.89 18.95
N ALA A 414 24.92 -18.95 20.04
CA ALA A 414 24.44 -20.22 20.56
C ALA A 414 23.58 -20.95 19.52
N VAL A 415 23.66 -22.29 19.51
CA VAL A 415 22.76 -23.13 18.74
C VAL A 415 21.39 -23.11 19.41
N THR A 416 20.39 -22.60 18.70
CA THR A 416 19.02 -22.44 19.20
C THR A 416 18.03 -22.86 18.10
N PRO A 417 16.73 -22.99 18.39
CA PRO A 417 15.73 -23.22 17.34
C PRO A 417 15.72 -22.13 16.25
N ALA A 418 16.07 -20.89 16.57
CA ALA A 418 16.15 -19.80 15.59
C ALA A 418 17.48 -19.80 14.81
N THR A 419 18.56 -20.32 15.42
CA THR A 419 19.93 -20.32 14.88
C THR A 419 20.54 -21.73 14.97
N PRO A 420 19.98 -22.73 14.27
CA PRO A 420 20.41 -24.12 14.39
C PRO A 420 21.84 -24.34 13.87
N LEU A 421 22.35 -23.45 13.01
CA LEU A 421 23.74 -23.48 12.52
C LEU A 421 24.74 -22.79 13.46
N GLY A 422 24.29 -22.22 14.59
CA GLY A 422 25.16 -21.47 15.50
C GLY A 422 25.71 -20.17 14.90
N LEU A 423 25.01 -19.62 13.91
CA LEU A 423 25.33 -18.36 13.23
C LEU A 423 24.08 -17.47 13.24
N ASN A 424 24.24 -16.17 13.48
CA ASN A 424 23.13 -15.23 13.39
C ASN A 424 22.48 -15.29 12.01
N GLY A 425 21.15 -15.24 12.00
CA GLY A 425 20.30 -15.21 10.81
C GLY A 425 20.23 -16.51 10.01
N TYR A 426 21.24 -17.38 10.04
CA TYR A 426 21.23 -18.61 9.25
C TYR A 426 20.37 -19.72 9.89
N GLN A 427 19.31 -20.11 9.19
CA GLN A 427 18.34 -21.10 9.66
C GLN A 427 18.61 -22.51 9.15
N TRP A 428 19.22 -22.67 7.98
CA TRP A 428 19.60 -23.97 7.46
C TRP A 428 20.61 -23.84 6.31
N GLU A 429 21.24 -24.98 6.01
CA GLU A 429 22.15 -25.19 4.89
C GLU A 429 21.85 -26.57 4.31
N VAL A 430 21.65 -26.64 3.00
CA VAL A 430 21.33 -27.86 2.27
C VAL A 430 22.23 -28.00 1.04
N SER A 431 22.42 -29.23 0.59
CA SER A 431 23.05 -29.50 -0.70
C SER A 431 22.05 -29.28 -1.83
N ILE A 432 22.54 -28.79 -2.97
CA ILE A 432 21.79 -28.68 -4.23
C ILE A 432 22.47 -29.57 -5.29
N PRO A 433 21.82 -29.85 -6.43
CA PRO A 433 22.43 -30.65 -7.50
C PRO A 433 23.72 -30.00 -8.04
N ALA A 434 24.77 -30.81 -8.20
CA ALA A 434 26.13 -30.35 -8.53
C ALA A 434 26.35 -29.93 -9.98
N ASP A 435 25.34 -30.10 -10.83
CA ASP A 435 25.38 -29.78 -12.25
C ASP A 435 24.53 -28.56 -12.61
N LEU A 436 24.09 -27.78 -11.61
CA LEU A 436 23.42 -26.50 -11.84
C LEU A 436 24.43 -25.40 -12.15
N THR A 437 24.17 -24.64 -13.20
CA THR A 437 25.02 -23.55 -13.71
C THR A 437 24.18 -22.29 -13.92
N GLY A 438 24.85 -21.18 -14.27
CA GLY A 438 24.17 -19.92 -14.57
C GLY A 438 23.82 -19.10 -13.33
N SER A 439 22.60 -18.55 -13.26
CA SER A 439 22.18 -17.60 -12.23
C SER A 439 20.73 -17.84 -11.77
N VAL A 440 20.47 -17.54 -10.50
CA VAL A 440 19.11 -17.45 -9.96
C VAL A 440 18.42 -16.25 -10.62
N VAL A 441 17.15 -16.43 -11.00
CA VAL A 441 16.33 -15.35 -11.57
C VAL A 441 15.24 -14.89 -10.64
N ASP A 442 14.56 -15.82 -9.98
CA ASP A 442 13.44 -15.51 -9.10
C ASP A 442 13.27 -16.62 -8.04
N TYR A 443 12.62 -16.30 -6.94
CA TYR A 443 12.27 -17.27 -5.92
C TYR A 443 11.06 -16.87 -5.10
N LYS A 444 10.34 -17.88 -4.61
CA LYS A 444 9.17 -17.71 -3.76
C LYS A 444 9.37 -18.52 -2.48
N ILE A 445 9.33 -17.82 -1.35
CA ILE A 445 9.51 -18.39 -0.01
C ILE A 445 8.57 -19.58 0.17
N ASP A 446 9.09 -20.67 0.74
CA ASP A 446 8.39 -21.94 0.97
C ASP A 446 7.85 -22.65 -0.29
N ASP A 447 8.24 -22.21 -1.49
CA ASP A 447 7.87 -22.86 -2.76
C ASP A 447 9.10 -23.34 -3.56
N ARG A 448 9.77 -22.44 -4.27
CA ARG A 448 10.90 -22.77 -5.16
C ARG A 448 11.81 -21.59 -5.46
N ILE A 449 13.04 -21.90 -5.87
CA ILE A 449 13.94 -21.00 -6.61
C ILE A 449 13.96 -21.45 -8.06
N VAL A 450 13.94 -20.50 -8.98
CA VAL A 450 14.16 -20.75 -10.41
C VAL A 450 15.43 -20.02 -10.85
N GLY A 451 16.21 -20.68 -11.68
CA GLY A 451 17.38 -20.12 -12.31
C GLY A 451 17.51 -20.55 -13.75
N TYR A 452 18.45 -19.93 -14.44
CA TYR A 452 18.75 -20.24 -15.83
C TYR A 452 20.24 -20.23 -16.10
N ASP A 453 20.62 -20.94 -17.15
CA ASP A 453 21.92 -20.87 -17.79
C ASP A 453 21.73 -20.80 -19.31
N TRP A 454 22.76 -20.40 -20.04
CA TRP A 454 22.77 -20.41 -21.49
C TRP A 454 24.12 -20.85 -22.03
N GLU A 455 24.12 -21.55 -23.16
CA GLU A 455 25.33 -21.78 -23.93
C GLU A 455 25.46 -20.66 -24.99
N ALA A 456 26.57 -19.95 -24.96
CA ALA A 456 26.79 -18.77 -25.79
C ALA A 456 28.25 -18.58 -26.19
N GLU A 457 28.47 -17.87 -27.29
CA GLU A 457 29.81 -17.62 -27.81
C GLU A 457 30.54 -16.53 -27.01
N THR A 458 29.85 -15.44 -26.66
CA THR A 458 30.46 -14.32 -25.93
C THR A 458 29.45 -13.57 -25.05
N SER A 459 29.91 -13.07 -23.90
CA SER A 459 29.16 -12.11 -23.08
C SER A 459 29.43 -10.69 -23.53
N SER A 460 28.37 -9.87 -23.68
CA SER A 460 28.51 -8.46 -24.03
C SER A 460 28.78 -7.62 -22.77
N PRO A 461 29.73 -6.67 -22.81
CA PRO A 461 29.99 -5.77 -21.69
C PRO A 461 28.86 -4.76 -21.41
N PHE A 462 27.84 -4.65 -22.28
CA PHE A 462 26.72 -3.69 -22.15
C PHE A 462 25.36 -4.34 -21.84
N GLY A 463 25.37 -5.59 -21.37
CA GLY A 463 24.15 -6.34 -21.09
C GLY A 463 23.66 -7.10 -22.33
N GLY A 464 23.48 -8.39 -22.17
CA GLY A 464 23.11 -9.32 -23.24
C GLY A 464 24.19 -10.34 -23.55
N THR A 465 23.75 -11.49 -24.04
CA THR A 465 24.58 -12.63 -24.38
C THR A 465 24.43 -12.93 -25.86
N MET A 466 25.54 -12.93 -26.58
CA MET A 466 25.56 -13.09 -28.03
C MET A 466 25.81 -14.54 -28.41
N GLY A 467 25.17 -14.96 -29.50
CA GLY A 467 25.36 -16.29 -30.06
C GLY A 467 24.80 -17.41 -29.17
N VAL A 468 23.66 -17.16 -28.52
CA VAL A 468 22.99 -18.16 -27.67
C VAL A 468 22.52 -19.34 -28.53
N THR A 469 22.96 -20.54 -28.17
CA THR A 469 22.61 -21.81 -28.84
C THR A 469 21.64 -22.64 -28.02
N GLU A 470 21.73 -22.57 -26.69
CA GLU A 470 20.85 -23.28 -25.76
C GLU A 470 20.49 -22.39 -24.57
N ILE A 471 19.27 -22.54 -24.05
CA ILE A 471 18.84 -22.00 -22.77
C ILE A 471 18.43 -23.16 -21.88
N THR A 472 19.03 -23.26 -20.69
CA THR A 472 18.65 -24.24 -19.68
C THR A 472 17.94 -23.54 -18.53
N ILE A 473 16.73 -23.97 -18.20
CA ILE A 473 15.97 -23.47 -17.04
C ILE A 473 15.92 -24.57 -15.99
N TRP A 474 16.23 -24.22 -14.75
CA TRP A 474 16.22 -25.16 -13.64
C TRP A 474 15.47 -24.60 -12.43
N GLY A 475 14.94 -25.49 -11.61
CA GLY A 475 14.19 -25.15 -10.41
C GLY A 475 14.52 -26.09 -9.27
N ILE A 476 14.70 -25.53 -8.08
CA ILE A 476 14.90 -26.29 -6.84
C ILE A 476 13.84 -25.90 -5.81
N SER A 477 13.44 -26.86 -4.96
CA SER A 477 12.39 -26.62 -3.99
C SER A 477 12.89 -25.80 -2.79
N LEU A 478 12.00 -24.95 -2.28
CA LEU A 478 12.11 -24.31 -0.97
C LEU A 478 11.06 -24.83 0.03
N LYS A 479 10.26 -25.84 -0.36
CA LYS A 479 9.23 -26.40 0.50
C LYS A 479 9.86 -27.03 1.74
N PRO A 480 9.31 -26.79 2.94
CA PRO A 480 9.81 -27.37 4.16
C PRO A 480 10.06 -28.89 4.07
N GLY A 481 11.29 -29.32 4.37
CA GLY A 481 11.73 -30.72 4.32
C GLY A 481 12.15 -31.23 2.94
N ASN A 482 12.07 -30.42 1.89
CA ASN A 482 12.52 -30.74 0.53
C ASN A 482 13.47 -29.68 -0.04
N GLU A 483 14.00 -28.80 0.81
CA GLU A 483 14.84 -27.68 0.41
C GLU A 483 16.06 -28.17 -0.38
N GLY A 484 16.30 -27.57 -1.54
CA GLY A 484 17.41 -27.92 -2.44
C GLY A 484 17.14 -29.10 -3.38
N ASN A 485 16.03 -29.84 -3.23
CA ASN A 485 15.68 -30.90 -4.17
C ASN A 485 15.39 -30.33 -5.56
N LEU A 486 15.95 -30.97 -6.60
CA LEU A 486 15.66 -30.62 -7.99
C LEU A 486 14.18 -30.86 -8.31
N LEU A 487 13.52 -29.84 -8.87
CA LEU A 487 12.15 -29.93 -9.39
C LEU A 487 12.17 -30.19 -10.89
N PHE A 488 12.97 -29.42 -11.62
CA PHE A 488 13.13 -29.53 -13.07
C PHE A 488 14.49 -28.96 -13.50
N LYS A 489 14.96 -29.44 -14.66
CA LYS A 489 16.11 -28.92 -15.40
C LYS A 489 15.85 -29.23 -16.87
N GLU A 490 15.48 -28.24 -17.64
CA GLU A 490 15.04 -28.38 -19.04
C GLU A 490 15.92 -27.51 -19.92
N THR A 491 16.40 -28.08 -21.03
CA THR A 491 17.25 -27.38 -22.00
C THR A 491 16.48 -27.23 -23.30
N TRP A 492 16.44 -26.00 -23.81
CA TRP A 492 15.82 -25.65 -25.07
C TRP A 492 16.87 -25.17 -26.06
N ASN A 493 16.84 -25.71 -27.27
CA ASN A 493 17.72 -25.27 -28.36
C ASN A 493 17.18 -23.98 -28.97
N ALA A 494 17.98 -22.92 -28.93
CA ALA A 494 17.66 -21.66 -29.58
C ALA A 494 17.68 -21.80 -31.12
N PRO A 495 16.92 -20.97 -31.85
CA PRO A 495 16.99 -20.93 -33.31
C PRO A 495 18.42 -20.70 -33.77
N SER A 496 18.89 -21.44 -34.79
CA SER A 496 20.27 -21.29 -35.28
C SER A 496 20.58 -19.86 -35.74
N THR A 497 19.55 -19.11 -36.16
CA THR A 497 19.67 -17.69 -36.52
C THR A 497 20.13 -16.80 -35.38
N TRP A 498 20.03 -17.22 -34.11
CA TRP A 498 20.58 -16.48 -32.98
C TRP A 498 22.10 -16.59 -32.93
N ALA A 499 22.63 -17.80 -33.10
CA ALA A 499 24.07 -18.07 -33.21
C ALA A 499 24.64 -17.51 -34.51
N ASP A 500 24.10 -17.93 -35.66
CA ASP A 500 24.57 -17.54 -36.99
C ASP A 500 24.49 -16.02 -37.25
N GLY A 501 23.60 -15.34 -36.53
CA GLY A 501 23.29 -13.92 -36.68
C GLY A 501 23.84 -13.03 -35.57
N ASP A 502 24.65 -13.55 -34.65
CA ASP A 502 25.20 -12.80 -33.52
C ASP A 502 24.12 -12.07 -32.69
N VAL A 503 22.95 -12.69 -32.52
CA VAL A 503 21.82 -12.05 -31.82
C VAL A 503 22.11 -11.94 -30.33
N SER A 504 21.90 -10.74 -29.80
CA SER A 504 22.02 -10.40 -28.39
C SER A 504 20.74 -10.79 -27.65
N ASN A 505 20.87 -11.62 -26.63
CA ASN A 505 19.76 -12.11 -25.81
C ASN A 505 19.91 -11.69 -24.36
N SER A 506 18.81 -11.30 -23.72
CA SER A 506 18.79 -10.95 -22.31
C SER A 506 17.53 -11.47 -21.63
N LEU A 507 17.62 -11.73 -20.32
CA LEU A 507 16.45 -11.86 -19.49
C LEU A 507 15.65 -10.55 -19.55
N ALA A 508 14.35 -10.65 -19.80
CA ALA A 508 13.44 -9.51 -19.83
C ALA A 508 12.63 -9.38 -18.53
N ALA A 509 11.95 -10.46 -18.11
CA ALA A 509 11.25 -10.52 -16.84
C ALA A 509 11.10 -11.97 -16.37
N ALA A 510 10.87 -12.16 -15.08
CA ALA A 510 10.48 -13.43 -14.49
C ALA A 510 9.53 -13.19 -13.32
N SER A 511 8.57 -14.08 -13.16
CA SER A 511 7.70 -14.10 -11.98
C SER A 511 7.20 -15.52 -11.75
N ILE A 512 7.50 -16.07 -10.58
CA ILE A 512 6.94 -17.35 -10.13
C ILE A 512 5.42 -17.25 -9.95
N ASP A 513 4.92 -16.09 -9.50
CA ASP A 513 3.49 -15.86 -9.30
C ASP A 513 2.71 -15.82 -10.62
N ASP A 514 3.30 -15.24 -11.66
CA ASP A 514 2.70 -15.17 -12.99
C ASP A 514 3.08 -16.36 -13.90
N GLY A 515 3.93 -17.26 -13.40
CA GLY A 515 4.21 -18.56 -14.03
C GLY A 515 5.25 -18.56 -15.15
N ALA A 516 5.96 -17.46 -15.41
CA ALA A 516 6.80 -17.32 -16.61
C ALA A 516 8.16 -16.64 -16.39
N ILE A 517 9.13 -17.03 -17.23
CA ILE A 517 10.41 -16.36 -17.49
C ILE A 517 10.43 -15.98 -18.95
N VAL A 518 10.77 -14.73 -19.27
CA VAL A 518 10.80 -14.21 -20.63
C VAL A 518 12.20 -13.72 -20.98
N PHE A 519 12.69 -14.15 -22.14
CA PHE A 519 13.92 -13.65 -22.74
C PHE A 519 13.60 -12.78 -23.96
N TRP A 520 14.39 -11.74 -24.16
CA TRP A 520 14.32 -10.83 -25.29
C TRP A 520 15.53 -11.00 -26.20
N ALA A 521 15.26 -11.23 -27.49
CA ALA A 521 16.24 -11.30 -28.56
C ALA A 521 16.28 -9.96 -29.30
N LYS A 522 17.26 -9.10 -29.00
CA LYS A 522 17.28 -7.67 -29.33
C LYS A 522 17.18 -7.36 -30.83
N GLU A 523 18.06 -7.92 -31.65
CA GLU A 523 18.15 -7.59 -33.09
C GLU A 523 16.92 -8.10 -33.87
N LEU A 524 16.29 -9.17 -33.37
CA LEU A 524 15.07 -9.74 -33.92
C LEU A 524 13.80 -9.13 -33.30
N ARG A 525 13.92 -8.53 -32.12
CA ARG A 525 12.83 -8.00 -31.28
C ARG A 525 11.77 -9.05 -30.97
N HIS A 526 12.23 -10.28 -30.75
CA HIS A 526 11.36 -11.41 -30.38
C HIS A 526 11.44 -11.68 -28.89
N LEU A 527 10.35 -12.22 -28.37
CA LEU A 527 10.24 -12.68 -26.98
C LEU A 527 10.07 -14.20 -26.95
N VAL A 528 10.68 -14.86 -25.98
CA VAL A 528 10.56 -16.31 -25.77
C VAL A 528 10.23 -16.58 -24.29
N GLY A 529 9.19 -17.35 -24.04
CA GLY A 529 8.68 -17.65 -22.70
C GLY A 529 8.96 -19.07 -22.24
N PHE A 530 9.27 -19.21 -20.95
CA PHE A 530 9.51 -20.47 -20.24
C PHE A 530 8.66 -20.54 -18.98
N SER A 531 8.19 -21.73 -18.62
CA SER A 531 7.41 -21.95 -17.40
C SER A 531 8.28 -21.95 -16.15
N THR A 532 7.90 -21.21 -15.11
CA THR A 532 8.53 -21.28 -13.78
C THR A 532 8.14 -22.54 -12.98
N GLU A 533 7.14 -23.30 -13.45
CA GLU A 533 6.70 -24.54 -12.82
C GLU A 533 7.42 -25.78 -13.36
N THR A 534 7.80 -25.75 -14.63
CA THR A 534 8.34 -26.94 -15.33
C THR A 534 9.68 -26.70 -16.02
N GLY A 535 10.12 -25.45 -16.17
CA GLY A 535 11.32 -25.08 -16.94
C GLY A 535 11.15 -25.18 -18.46
N LYS A 536 10.02 -25.69 -18.95
CA LYS A 536 9.80 -25.90 -20.38
C LYS A 536 9.55 -24.59 -21.10
N HIS A 537 10.03 -24.52 -22.34
CA HIS A 537 9.57 -23.54 -23.32
C HIS A 537 8.05 -23.66 -23.48
N ILE A 538 7.35 -22.53 -23.37
CA ILE A 538 5.87 -22.47 -23.41
C ILE A 538 5.35 -21.67 -24.60
N TRP A 539 6.07 -20.64 -25.06
CA TRP A 539 5.67 -19.82 -26.20
C TRP A 539 6.83 -19.03 -26.80
N GLY A 540 6.59 -18.48 -27.99
CA GLY A 540 7.56 -17.72 -28.76
C GLY A 540 8.54 -18.59 -29.57
N PRO A 541 9.42 -17.98 -30.38
CA PRO A 541 9.61 -16.54 -30.56
C PRO A 541 8.34 -15.83 -31.04
N THR A 542 8.01 -14.67 -30.45
CA THR A 542 6.88 -13.83 -30.91
C THR A 542 7.16 -13.24 -32.29
N GLU A 543 6.16 -12.60 -32.90
CA GLU A 543 6.40 -11.67 -34.01
C GLU A 543 7.34 -10.53 -33.56
N SER A 544 8.09 -9.95 -34.52
CA SER A 544 8.95 -8.80 -34.25
C SER A 544 8.12 -7.60 -33.82
N THR A 545 8.47 -7.02 -32.67
CA THR A 545 7.94 -5.70 -32.32
C THR A 545 8.54 -4.60 -33.21
N ASN A 546 8.05 -3.37 -33.04
CA ASN A 546 8.49 -2.21 -33.81
C ASN A 546 10.01 -2.06 -33.81
N TYR A 547 10.57 -1.69 -34.97
CA TYR A 547 12.02 -1.69 -35.17
C TYR A 547 12.79 -0.89 -34.13
N LEU A 548 12.23 0.21 -33.60
CA LEU A 548 12.86 1.07 -32.60
C LEU A 548 13.08 0.39 -31.25
N ASP A 549 12.35 -0.68 -30.93
CA ASP A 549 12.46 -1.34 -29.63
C ASP A 549 13.85 -1.93 -29.37
N TYR A 550 14.66 -2.14 -30.42
CA TYR A 550 16.06 -2.56 -30.28
C TYR A 550 16.94 -1.55 -29.52
N LEU A 551 16.55 -0.27 -29.46
CA LEU A 551 17.31 0.79 -28.78
C LEU A 551 17.24 0.69 -27.25
N GLY A 552 16.27 -0.05 -26.73
CA GLY A 552 16.19 -0.36 -25.31
C GLY A 552 14.84 -0.96 -24.96
N HIS A 553 14.83 -1.92 -24.05
CA HIS A 553 13.66 -2.69 -23.66
C HIS A 553 13.43 -2.59 -22.16
N GLN A 554 12.19 -2.35 -21.78
CA GLN A 554 11.71 -2.40 -20.40
C GLN A 554 10.49 -3.30 -20.36
N SER A 555 10.40 -4.08 -19.30
CA SER A 555 9.27 -4.98 -19.11
C SER A 555 8.91 -5.15 -17.64
N GLY A 556 7.70 -5.64 -17.42
CA GLY A 556 7.23 -6.09 -16.12
C GLY A 556 6.25 -7.23 -16.27
N MET A 557 6.02 -7.94 -15.18
CA MET A 557 5.04 -9.02 -15.12
C MET A 557 4.19 -8.83 -13.86
N ALA A 558 2.87 -8.88 -14.02
CA ALA A 558 1.91 -8.82 -12.93
C ALA A 558 0.54 -9.29 -13.43
N TYR A 559 -0.29 -9.81 -12.53
CA TYR A 559 -1.69 -10.18 -12.82
C TYR A 559 -1.82 -11.10 -14.04
N GLY A 560 -0.91 -12.06 -14.20
CA GLY A 560 -0.86 -13.02 -15.30
C GLY A 560 -0.48 -12.42 -16.66
N ARG A 561 0.07 -11.20 -16.68
CA ARG A 561 0.39 -10.43 -17.89
C ARG A 561 1.86 -10.06 -17.94
N TYR A 562 2.42 -10.09 -19.15
CA TYR A 562 3.75 -9.62 -19.48
C TYR A 562 3.64 -8.33 -20.30
N PHE A 563 4.23 -7.26 -19.77
CA PHE A 563 4.28 -5.96 -20.41
C PHE A 563 5.65 -5.77 -21.05
N SER A 564 5.68 -5.47 -22.34
CA SER A 564 6.90 -5.25 -23.10
C SER A 564 6.86 -3.89 -23.76
N GLN A 565 7.91 -3.10 -23.57
CA GLN A 565 7.96 -1.74 -24.10
C GLN A 565 9.38 -1.34 -24.46
N GLY A 566 9.56 -0.92 -25.71
CA GLY A 566 10.83 -0.39 -26.17
C GLY A 566 10.81 1.12 -26.42
N MET A 567 11.69 1.58 -27.30
CA MET A 567 11.76 2.99 -27.71
C MET A 567 10.72 3.40 -28.75
N SER A 568 9.90 2.46 -29.24
CA SER A 568 8.86 2.78 -30.21
C SER A 568 7.72 3.63 -29.67
N GLY A 569 7.48 3.61 -28.36
CA GLY A 569 6.28 4.21 -27.76
C GLY A 569 5.04 3.34 -27.82
N ILE A 570 5.22 2.07 -28.21
CA ILE A 570 4.17 1.04 -28.21
C ILE A 570 4.39 0.13 -27.01
N LEU A 571 3.39 0.06 -26.13
CA LEU A 571 3.31 -0.95 -25.08
C LEU A 571 2.59 -2.17 -25.62
N TYR A 572 3.18 -3.35 -25.44
CA TYR A 572 2.58 -4.63 -25.79
C TYR A 572 2.22 -5.39 -24.51
N CYS A 573 0.98 -5.83 -24.39
CA CYS A 573 0.54 -6.70 -23.31
C CYS A 573 0.31 -8.12 -23.83
N TYR A 574 1.06 -9.07 -23.29
CA TYR A 574 0.92 -10.48 -23.58
C TYR A 574 0.36 -11.21 -22.35
N ASN A 575 -0.42 -12.25 -22.55
CA ASN A 575 -0.68 -13.21 -21.48
C ASN A 575 0.62 -13.93 -21.12
N ALA A 576 1.01 -13.92 -19.84
CA ALA A 576 2.34 -14.34 -19.41
C ALA A 576 2.65 -15.81 -19.71
N THR A 577 1.64 -16.70 -19.66
CA THR A 577 1.83 -18.16 -19.79
C THR A 577 1.54 -18.70 -21.19
N THR A 578 0.83 -17.95 -22.02
CA THR A 578 0.49 -18.36 -23.40
C THR A 578 1.23 -17.58 -24.46
N GLY A 579 1.70 -16.37 -24.16
CA GLY A 579 2.36 -15.49 -25.11
C GLY A 579 1.39 -14.85 -26.12
N ASP A 580 0.08 -15.00 -25.92
CA ASP A 580 -0.93 -14.37 -26.75
C ASP A 580 -0.91 -12.84 -26.54
N LEU A 581 -0.80 -12.08 -27.63
CA LEU A 581 -0.93 -10.62 -27.59
C LEU A 581 -2.39 -10.26 -27.28
N MET A 582 -2.61 -9.65 -26.11
CA MET A 582 -3.95 -9.29 -25.64
C MET A 582 -4.38 -7.94 -26.19
N TRP A 583 -3.51 -6.93 -26.07
CA TRP A 583 -3.73 -5.58 -26.55
C TRP A 583 -2.40 -4.82 -26.70
N THR A 584 -2.46 -3.69 -27.38
CA THR A 584 -1.35 -2.73 -27.51
C THR A 584 -1.85 -1.33 -27.17
N TYR A 585 -0.97 -0.51 -26.60
CA TYR A 585 -1.22 0.91 -26.38
C TYR A 585 -0.14 1.73 -27.08
N GLU A 586 -0.54 2.74 -27.87
CA GLU A 586 0.35 3.64 -28.61
C GLU A 586 0.30 5.04 -28.01
N ALA A 587 1.43 5.52 -27.47
CA ALA A 587 1.50 6.87 -26.91
C ALA A 587 1.74 7.91 -28.01
N ASP A 588 0.71 8.25 -28.79
CA ASP A 588 0.87 9.15 -29.94
C ASP A 588 1.46 10.52 -29.59
N ASP A 589 2.38 11.00 -30.42
CA ASP A 589 2.95 12.35 -30.38
C ASP A 589 2.31 13.23 -31.47
N PRO A 590 1.24 13.96 -31.14
CA PRO A 590 0.52 14.76 -32.14
C PRO A 590 1.34 15.95 -32.66
N TYR A 591 2.45 16.29 -32.02
CA TYR A 591 3.25 17.48 -32.31
C TYR A 591 4.63 17.16 -32.89
N ASN A 592 4.95 15.88 -33.14
CA ASN A 592 6.24 15.42 -33.67
C ASN A 592 7.44 16.01 -32.91
N GLN A 593 7.35 16.03 -31.59
CA GLN A 593 8.48 16.35 -30.71
C GLN A 593 9.55 15.25 -30.75
N VAL A 594 9.14 13.99 -30.93
CA VAL A 594 10.04 12.87 -31.20
C VAL A 594 10.35 12.84 -32.70
N LEU A 595 11.62 13.02 -33.07
CA LEU A 595 12.01 13.16 -34.49
C LEU A 595 12.19 11.84 -35.24
N TRP A 596 12.08 10.71 -34.54
CA TRP A 596 12.32 9.37 -35.07
C TRP A 596 11.14 8.40 -34.93
N SER A 597 10.02 8.86 -34.35
CA SER A 597 8.78 8.09 -34.18
C SER A 597 7.56 9.01 -34.23
N ASN A 598 6.38 8.47 -34.52
CA ASN A 598 5.11 9.17 -34.35
C ASN A 598 4.57 9.01 -32.91
N GLN A 599 5.18 8.15 -32.11
CA GLN A 599 4.83 7.91 -30.71
C GLN A 599 5.93 8.39 -29.78
N TRP A 600 5.53 8.80 -28.57
CA TRP A 600 6.39 9.17 -27.47
C TRP A 600 7.20 7.99 -26.96
N HIS A 601 8.47 8.23 -26.65
CA HIS A 601 9.21 7.28 -25.83
C HIS A 601 8.72 7.33 -24.38
N ILE A 602 7.92 6.35 -23.99
CA ILE A 602 7.47 6.15 -22.60
C ILE A 602 8.11 4.88 -22.00
N ARG A 603 8.07 4.74 -20.67
CA ARG A 603 8.50 3.55 -19.93
C ARG A 603 7.48 3.12 -18.87
N PRO A 604 7.33 1.81 -18.58
CA PRO A 604 6.62 1.31 -17.39
C PRO A 604 7.30 1.74 -16.09
N ILE A 605 6.52 2.15 -15.09
CA ILE A 605 7.04 2.72 -13.83
C ILE A 605 6.42 2.08 -12.59
N ILE A 606 5.09 2.01 -12.50
CA ILE A 606 4.35 1.46 -11.35
C ILE A 606 3.22 0.59 -11.87
N ILE A 607 2.97 -0.54 -11.19
CA ILE A 607 1.75 -1.34 -11.31
C ILE A 607 1.07 -1.38 -9.94
N ALA A 608 -0.16 -0.89 -9.86
CA ALA A 608 -0.97 -0.90 -8.64
C ALA A 608 -2.46 -0.86 -9.01
N ASP A 609 -3.30 -1.54 -8.24
CA ASP A 609 -4.77 -1.48 -8.36
C ASP A 609 -5.30 -1.69 -9.80
N GLY A 610 -4.78 -2.70 -10.49
CA GLY A 610 -5.19 -2.99 -11.87
C GLY A 610 -4.73 -1.95 -12.91
N LYS A 611 -3.83 -1.04 -12.54
CA LYS A 611 -3.36 0.06 -13.41
C LYS A 611 -1.86 -0.05 -13.64
N LEU A 612 -1.42 0.27 -14.86
CA LEU A 612 -0.01 0.44 -15.23
C LEU A 612 0.26 1.91 -15.53
N TYR A 613 1.16 2.50 -14.76
CA TYR A 613 1.63 3.88 -14.94
C TYR A 613 2.91 3.90 -15.76
N MET A 614 2.95 4.79 -16.73
CA MET A 614 4.06 5.00 -17.66
C MET A 614 4.38 6.47 -17.78
N GLY A 615 5.62 6.81 -18.11
CA GLY A 615 5.95 8.20 -18.39
C GLY A 615 7.12 8.37 -19.34
N THR A 616 7.19 9.57 -19.92
CA THR A 616 8.19 9.91 -20.94
C THR A 616 9.56 10.06 -20.29
N THR A 617 10.54 9.32 -20.77
CA THR A 617 11.94 9.39 -20.34
C THR A 617 12.84 9.62 -21.56
N GLU A 618 14.13 9.86 -21.35
CA GLU A 618 15.13 9.80 -22.43
C GLU A 618 16.47 9.37 -21.83
N HIS A 619 17.23 8.56 -22.56
CA HIS A 619 18.53 8.09 -22.07
C HIS A 619 19.53 9.24 -21.89
N SER A 620 19.52 10.18 -22.84
CA SER A 620 20.37 11.37 -22.84
C SER A 620 19.59 12.57 -23.35
N PRO A 621 18.83 13.25 -22.46
CA PRO A 621 17.97 14.35 -22.87
C PRO A 621 18.77 15.48 -23.53
N VAL A 622 18.28 15.96 -24.68
CA VAL A 622 18.85 17.11 -25.39
C VAL A 622 18.04 18.35 -25.03
N ASP A 623 18.72 19.47 -24.79
CA ASP A 623 18.07 20.77 -24.57
C ASP A 623 17.92 21.56 -25.89
N PRO A 624 16.76 22.20 -26.13
CA PRO A 624 15.58 22.21 -25.28
C PRO A 624 14.86 20.85 -25.26
N LEU A 625 14.37 20.44 -24.09
CA LEU A 625 13.60 19.21 -23.93
C LEU A 625 12.34 19.21 -24.83
N THR A 626 11.98 18.03 -25.35
CA THR A 626 10.70 17.80 -26.04
C THR A 626 9.53 18.27 -25.17
N ARG A 627 8.58 19.02 -25.70
CA ARG A 627 7.47 19.60 -24.92
C ARG A 627 6.24 18.68 -24.91
N GLY A 628 5.55 18.57 -23.78
CA GLY A 628 4.29 17.81 -23.73
C GLY A 628 4.45 16.29 -23.62
N GLY A 629 5.60 15.80 -23.14
CA GLY A 629 5.79 14.36 -22.93
C GLY A 629 4.74 13.80 -21.95
N PRO A 630 4.01 12.73 -22.31
CA PRO A 630 2.95 12.16 -21.48
C PRO A 630 3.48 11.44 -20.23
N PHE A 631 2.66 11.51 -19.18
CA PHE A 631 2.54 10.51 -18.11
C PHE A 631 1.16 9.86 -18.23
N VAL A 632 1.09 8.54 -18.30
CA VAL A 632 -0.13 7.79 -18.67
C VAL A 632 -0.41 6.71 -17.65
N ALA A 633 -1.68 6.54 -17.29
CA ALA A 633 -2.18 5.35 -16.62
C ALA A 633 -3.08 4.58 -17.59
N VAL A 634 -2.84 3.28 -17.75
CA VAL A 634 -3.72 2.39 -18.51
C VAL A 634 -4.28 1.29 -17.61
N ASP A 635 -5.51 0.87 -17.89
CA ASP A 635 -6.11 -0.31 -17.27
C ASP A 635 -5.40 -1.57 -17.80
N ILE A 636 -4.95 -2.46 -16.92
CA ILE A 636 -4.16 -3.62 -17.33
C ILE A 636 -4.99 -4.68 -18.04
N GLU A 637 -6.29 -4.73 -17.80
CA GLU A 637 -7.17 -5.74 -18.37
C GLU A 637 -7.42 -5.44 -19.86
N THR A 638 -7.58 -4.16 -20.19
CA THR A 638 -8.08 -3.69 -21.50
C THR A 638 -7.05 -2.90 -22.31
N GLY A 639 -6.08 -2.25 -21.66
CA GLY A 639 -5.16 -1.31 -22.30
C GLY A 639 -5.75 0.09 -22.56
N GLU A 640 -6.96 0.36 -22.08
CA GLU A 640 -7.61 1.67 -22.21
C GLU A 640 -6.95 2.71 -21.29
N GLU A 641 -6.86 3.96 -21.75
CA GLU A 641 -6.35 5.07 -20.93
C GLU A 641 -7.31 5.33 -19.75
N VAL A 642 -6.79 5.24 -18.53
CA VAL A 642 -7.46 5.74 -17.32
C VAL A 642 -7.30 7.26 -17.27
N PHE A 643 -6.06 7.74 -17.45
CA PHE A 643 -5.79 9.14 -17.72
C PHE A 643 -4.47 9.33 -18.45
N ARG A 644 -4.34 10.48 -19.10
CA ARG A 644 -3.12 10.93 -19.77
C ARG A 644 -2.81 12.39 -19.42
N ALA A 645 -1.58 12.64 -18.98
CA ALA A 645 -1.12 13.91 -18.44
C ALA A 645 0.08 14.48 -19.24
N ASP A 646 -0.20 15.02 -20.42
CA ASP A 646 0.81 15.56 -21.34
C ASP A 646 1.54 16.77 -20.75
N GLY A 647 2.87 16.69 -20.62
CA GLY A 647 3.71 17.78 -20.12
C GLY A 647 3.70 17.95 -18.59
N LEU A 648 2.90 17.17 -17.85
CA LEU A 648 2.73 17.35 -16.42
C LEU A 648 3.84 16.66 -15.61
N PHE A 649 4.27 15.44 -15.97
CA PHE A 649 5.32 14.72 -15.23
C PHE A 649 6.29 13.99 -16.16
N ARG A 650 7.28 14.69 -16.72
CA ARG A 650 8.32 14.05 -17.53
C ARG A 650 9.32 13.35 -16.62
N GLN A 651 9.42 12.04 -16.80
CA GLN A 651 10.13 11.12 -15.93
C GLN A 651 11.64 11.09 -16.25
N THR A 652 12.36 10.27 -15.48
CA THR A 652 13.79 10.03 -15.62
C THR A 652 14.06 8.58 -16.07
N GLU A 653 15.10 8.37 -16.88
CA GLU A 653 15.59 7.02 -17.19
C GLU A 653 16.52 6.51 -16.08
N TRP A 654 17.46 7.34 -15.62
CA TRP A 654 18.44 6.99 -14.57
C TRP A 654 18.29 7.83 -13.30
N GLY A 655 17.47 8.89 -13.38
CA GLY A 655 17.33 9.89 -12.33
C GLY A 655 16.57 9.47 -11.07
N GLY A 656 16.00 8.27 -11.05
CA GLY A 656 15.04 7.79 -10.05
C GLY A 656 13.61 7.93 -10.56
N ARG A 657 12.83 6.84 -10.44
CA ARG A 657 11.49 6.74 -11.02
C ARG A 657 10.41 7.06 -9.99
N ALA A 658 9.20 7.34 -10.47
CA ALA A 658 8.04 7.48 -9.61
C ALA A 658 7.82 6.22 -8.74
N ILE A 659 7.33 6.43 -7.53
CA ILE A 659 6.95 5.39 -6.56
C ILE A 659 5.56 5.69 -6.00
N ILE A 660 4.90 4.69 -5.43
CA ILE A 660 3.57 4.83 -4.84
C ILE A 660 3.57 4.30 -3.39
N GLY A 661 2.77 4.89 -2.53
CA GLY A 661 2.50 4.40 -1.18
C GLY A 661 1.31 5.17 -0.62
N ASP A 662 0.55 4.59 0.30
CA ASP A 662 -0.75 5.14 0.73
C ASP A 662 -1.66 5.56 -0.45
N SER A 663 -1.54 4.86 -1.58
CA SER A 663 -2.22 5.18 -2.84
C SER A 663 -1.91 6.58 -3.42
N ILE A 664 -0.81 7.20 -3.01
CA ILE A 664 -0.30 8.48 -3.54
C ILE A 664 1.00 8.22 -4.30
N ILE A 665 1.06 8.70 -5.55
CA ILE A 665 2.27 8.64 -6.36
C ILE A 665 3.19 9.80 -5.98
N ALA A 666 4.44 9.49 -5.63
CA ALA A 666 5.52 10.46 -5.51
C ALA A 666 6.43 10.39 -6.75
N THR A 667 6.63 11.53 -7.42
CA THR A 667 7.44 11.60 -8.64
C THR A 667 8.25 12.88 -8.72
N MET A 668 9.36 12.84 -9.44
CA MET A 668 10.07 14.03 -9.91
C MET A 668 9.61 14.38 -11.34
N ASP A 669 9.56 15.68 -11.67
CA ASP A 669 9.43 16.17 -13.04
C ASP A 669 10.75 16.76 -13.56
N THR A 670 11.16 16.35 -14.74
CA THR A 670 12.40 16.83 -15.37
C THR A 670 12.26 18.17 -16.09
N TYR A 671 11.05 18.69 -16.31
CA TYR A 671 10.90 20.04 -16.86
C TYR A 671 11.24 21.12 -15.85
N ASP A 672 10.83 20.98 -14.59
CA ASP A 672 11.01 22.00 -13.56
C ASP A 672 11.82 21.58 -12.33
N LEU A 673 12.26 20.32 -12.29
CA LEU A 673 13.04 19.72 -11.19
C LEU A 673 12.37 19.86 -9.83
N GLN A 674 11.05 19.65 -9.80
CA GLN A 674 10.27 19.53 -8.58
C GLN A 674 9.84 18.09 -8.30
N VAL A 675 9.61 17.78 -7.03
CA VAL A 675 8.97 16.55 -6.54
C VAL A 675 7.49 16.83 -6.32
N TYR A 676 6.63 15.89 -6.68
CA TYR A 676 5.18 15.99 -6.64
C TYR A 676 4.57 14.82 -5.87
N GLY A 677 3.50 15.09 -5.12
CA GLY A 677 2.53 14.09 -4.67
C GLY A 677 1.29 14.14 -5.55
N VAL A 678 0.88 13.01 -6.12
CA VAL A 678 -0.26 12.86 -7.05
C VAL A 678 -1.24 11.84 -6.49
N GLY A 679 -2.49 12.24 -6.32
CA GLY A 679 -3.53 11.40 -5.71
C GLY A 679 -4.80 12.16 -5.39
N LYS A 680 -5.74 11.48 -4.73
CA LYS A 680 -7.07 12.02 -4.41
C LYS A 680 -7.01 13.04 -3.27
N GLY A 681 -7.45 14.27 -3.52
CA GLY A 681 -7.34 15.41 -2.60
C GLY A 681 -8.62 15.76 -1.83
N PRO A 682 -8.54 16.49 -0.72
CA PRO A 682 -9.70 17.02 -0.01
C PRO A 682 -10.36 18.18 -0.78
N SER A 683 -11.69 18.31 -0.63
CA SER A 683 -12.47 19.43 -1.17
C SER A 683 -13.28 20.15 -0.08
N ALA A 684 -13.73 21.37 -0.38
CA ALA A 684 -14.61 22.15 0.49
C ALA A 684 -15.76 22.77 -0.29
N THR A 685 -17.00 22.42 0.08
CA THR A 685 -18.23 23.05 -0.42
C THR A 685 -18.63 24.20 0.50
N LYS A 686 -19.15 25.30 -0.06
CA LYS A 686 -19.73 26.44 0.68
C LYS A 686 -21.06 26.81 0.06
N VAL A 687 -22.11 27.00 0.86
CA VAL A 687 -23.44 27.40 0.38
C VAL A 687 -23.91 28.71 1.01
N SER A 688 -24.65 29.50 0.24
CA SER A 688 -25.34 30.72 0.67
C SER A 688 -26.64 30.90 -0.12
N ILE A 689 -27.54 31.73 0.39
CA ILE A 689 -28.79 32.09 -0.28
C ILE A 689 -28.88 33.60 -0.50
N SER A 690 -29.68 34.03 -1.48
CA SER A 690 -29.85 35.46 -1.78
C SER A 690 -30.62 36.23 -0.71
N SER A 691 -31.47 35.57 0.07
CA SER A 691 -32.30 36.18 1.11
C SER A 691 -32.62 35.15 2.19
N ASP A 692 -32.35 35.49 3.45
CA ASP A 692 -32.58 34.61 4.60
C ASP A 692 -34.07 34.38 4.89
N ILE A 693 -34.93 35.24 4.35
CA ILE A 693 -36.39 35.16 4.50
C ILE A 693 -37.07 35.47 3.17
N VAL A 694 -37.96 34.59 2.71
CA VAL A 694 -38.82 34.78 1.53
C VAL A 694 -40.29 34.56 1.87
N THR A 695 -41.19 34.95 0.97
CA THR A 695 -42.62 34.61 1.10
C THR A 695 -42.89 33.29 0.39
N GLU A 696 -43.81 32.48 0.92
CA GLU A 696 -44.32 31.29 0.24
C GLU A 696 -44.78 31.63 -1.19
N GLY A 697 -44.29 30.86 -2.17
CA GLY A 697 -44.47 31.11 -3.61
C GLY A 697 -43.35 31.92 -4.27
N ASP A 698 -42.42 32.52 -3.50
CA ASP A 698 -41.21 33.13 -4.05
C ASP A 698 -40.11 32.08 -4.27
N SER A 699 -39.36 32.21 -5.37
CA SER A 699 -38.18 31.37 -5.60
C SER A 699 -36.96 31.89 -4.84
N VAL A 700 -36.13 30.96 -4.37
CA VAL A 700 -34.87 31.21 -3.68
C VAL A 700 -33.71 30.82 -4.60
N MET A 701 -32.71 31.69 -4.71
CA MET A 701 -31.43 31.37 -5.35
C MET A 701 -30.45 30.84 -4.30
N VAL A 702 -30.11 29.57 -4.42
CA VAL A 702 -28.98 28.93 -3.73
C VAL A 702 -27.74 29.15 -4.57
N LYS A 703 -26.63 29.54 -3.96
CA LYS A 703 -25.35 29.75 -4.64
C LYS A 703 -24.18 29.44 -3.72
N GLY A 704 -23.06 29.04 -4.29
CA GLY A 704 -21.93 28.59 -3.49
C GLY A 704 -20.67 28.35 -4.31
N HIS A 705 -19.67 27.77 -3.65
CA HIS A 705 -18.43 27.35 -4.29
C HIS A 705 -18.01 25.94 -3.86
N VAL A 706 -17.31 25.23 -4.74
CA VAL A 706 -16.52 24.03 -4.39
C VAL A 706 -15.04 24.34 -4.66
N THR A 707 -14.22 24.15 -3.65
CA THR A 707 -12.80 24.53 -3.64
C THR A 707 -11.94 23.30 -3.36
N ASP A 708 -10.85 23.14 -4.10
CA ASP A 708 -9.75 22.23 -3.79
C ASP A 708 -8.97 22.78 -2.58
N ILE A 709 -8.83 21.97 -1.54
CA ILE A 709 -8.11 22.33 -0.32
C ILE A 709 -6.92 21.39 -0.06
N SER A 710 -6.38 20.80 -1.12
CA SER A 710 -5.18 19.98 -1.06
C SER A 710 -3.99 20.74 -0.49
N PRO A 711 -3.06 20.09 0.23
CA PRO A 711 -2.05 20.81 1.01
C PRO A 711 -1.22 21.83 0.20
N GLY A 712 -0.93 21.53 -1.06
CA GLY A 712 -0.18 22.41 -1.97
C GLY A 712 -0.90 23.71 -2.31
N THR A 713 -2.24 23.81 -2.16
CA THR A 713 -2.99 25.04 -2.46
C THR A 713 -2.63 26.21 -1.55
N GLU A 714 -1.98 25.93 -0.40
CA GLU A 714 -1.51 26.95 0.55
C GLU A 714 -0.17 27.60 0.15
N GLU A 715 0.49 27.11 -0.90
CA GLU A 715 1.68 27.74 -1.45
C GLU A 715 1.42 29.21 -1.82
N TYR A 716 2.36 30.10 -1.48
CA TYR A 716 2.20 31.53 -1.74
C TYR A 716 1.86 31.83 -3.22
N GLY A 717 2.53 31.16 -4.16
CA GLY A 717 2.29 31.34 -5.59
C GLY A 717 0.86 31.00 -6.02
N LEU A 718 0.25 29.99 -5.40
CA LEU A 718 -1.14 29.61 -5.68
C LEU A 718 -2.11 30.56 -5.01
N ARG A 719 -1.96 30.87 -3.72
CA ARG A 719 -2.84 31.86 -3.03
C ARG A 719 -2.82 33.24 -3.69
N ALA A 720 -1.69 33.64 -4.26
CA ALA A 720 -1.59 34.91 -4.99
C ALA A 720 -2.34 34.88 -6.34
N ARG A 721 -2.39 33.73 -7.02
CA ARG A 721 -3.11 33.55 -8.30
C ARG A 721 -4.59 33.22 -8.12
N PHE A 722 -4.92 32.59 -7.00
CA PHE A 722 -6.25 32.12 -6.62
C PHE A 722 -6.62 32.69 -5.24
N PRO A 723 -6.85 34.02 -5.13
CA PRO A 723 -7.11 34.68 -3.85
C PRO A 723 -8.39 34.17 -3.16
N ASP A 724 -9.32 33.59 -3.91
CA ASP A 724 -10.57 33.01 -3.42
C ASP A 724 -10.50 31.48 -3.26
N GLY A 725 -9.31 30.89 -3.42
CA GLY A 725 -9.06 29.44 -3.40
C GLY A 725 -9.02 28.83 -4.81
N VAL A 726 -8.38 27.67 -4.93
CA VAL A 726 -8.31 26.91 -6.19
C VAL A 726 -9.65 26.18 -6.37
N PRO A 727 -10.41 26.39 -7.45
CA PRO A 727 -11.67 25.67 -7.64
C PRO A 727 -11.45 24.18 -7.89
N ALA A 728 -12.37 23.35 -7.40
CA ALA A 728 -12.46 21.95 -7.76
C ALA A 728 -13.07 21.82 -9.17
N ILE A 729 -12.43 21.04 -10.03
CA ILE A 729 -12.75 20.86 -11.46
C ILE A 729 -13.04 19.39 -11.73
N CYS A 730 -13.86 19.07 -12.74
CA CYS A 730 -14.15 17.68 -13.10
C CYS A 730 -12.90 16.90 -13.53
N ASP A 731 -12.98 15.56 -13.41
CA ASP A 731 -11.85 14.67 -13.68
C ASP A 731 -11.37 14.74 -15.14
N ASP A 732 -12.28 14.94 -16.10
CA ASP A 732 -11.98 15.07 -17.55
C ASP A 732 -11.10 16.29 -17.90
N ASN A 733 -11.04 17.30 -17.02
CA ASN A 733 -10.24 18.50 -17.22
C ASN A 733 -9.03 18.56 -16.27
N MET A 734 -8.77 17.50 -15.51
CA MET A 734 -7.80 17.53 -14.41
C MET A 734 -6.38 17.80 -14.90
N THR A 735 -5.98 17.24 -16.05
CA THR A 735 -4.63 17.42 -16.61
C THR A 735 -4.35 18.89 -16.95
N GLU A 736 -5.20 19.52 -17.77
CA GLU A 736 -5.02 20.91 -18.17
C GLU A 736 -5.16 21.86 -16.97
N TRP A 737 -6.04 21.51 -16.02
CA TRP A 737 -6.20 22.24 -14.79
C TRP A 737 -4.93 22.21 -13.93
N MET A 738 -4.29 21.05 -13.74
CA MET A 738 -3.04 20.92 -12.99
C MET A 738 -1.86 21.60 -13.70
N LEU A 739 -1.80 21.59 -15.03
CA LEU A 739 -0.82 22.39 -15.80
C LEU A 739 -0.99 23.89 -15.54
N TYR A 740 -2.23 24.39 -15.52
CA TYR A 740 -2.51 25.79 -15.21
C TYR A 740 -2.17 26.13 -13.75
N VAL A 741 -2.67 25.35 -12.79
CA VAL A 741 -2.51 25.61 -11.35
C VAL A 741 -1.03 25.51 -10.97
N TYR A 742 -0.39 24.37 -11.19
CA TYR A 742 0.97 24.14 -10.70
C TYR A 742 2.04 24.60 -11.70
N LYS A 743 1.87 24.38 -13.01
CA LYS A 743 2.94 24.69 -13.98
C LYS A 743 2.84 26.05 -14.69
N GLN A 744 1.85 26.87 -14.35
CA GLN A 744 1.67 28.22 -14.90
C GLN A 744 1.50 28.24 -16.43
N PHE A 745 0.96 27.18 -17.01
CA PHE A 745 0.48 27.19 -18.39
C PHE A 745 -0.68 28.19 -18.54
N GLU A 746 -1.12 28.48 -19.76
CA GLU A 746 -2.32 29.27 -19.99
C GLU A 746 -3.55 28.65 -19.31
N ARG A 747 -4.49 29.52 -18.91
CA ARG A 747 -5.77 29.05 -18.39
C ARG A 747 -6.52 28.32 -19.50
N PRO A 748 -6.93 27.06 -19.32
CA PRO A 748 -7.69 26.35 -20.34
C PRO A 748 -9.03 27.05 -20.58
N ALA A 749 -9.50 27.01 -21.83
CA ALA A 749 -10.85 27.48 -22.14
C ALA A 749 -11.89 26.42 -21.74
N ASP A 750 -13.10 26.87 -21.38
CA ASP A 750 -14.26 25.99 -21.19
C ASP A 750 -14.10 24.90 -20.11
N MET A 751 -13.44 25.22 -18.99
CA MET A 751 -13.34 24.31 -17.84
C MET A 751 -14.68 24.12 -17.15
N ILE A 752 -14.99 22.87 -16.82
CA ILE A 752 -16.21 22.49 -16.11
C ILE A 752 -15.85 22.17 -14.67
N GLY A 753 -16.58 22.76 -13.73
CA GLY A 753 -16.45 22.44 -12.31
C GLY A 753 -17.01 21.06 -11.99
N VAL A 754 -17.48 20.88 -10.77
CA VAL A 754 -18.03 19.61 -10.27
C VAL A 754 -19.53 19.70 -10.05
N ASP A 755 -20.21 18.56 -10.11
CA ASP A 755 -21.63 18.49 -9.83
C ASP A 755 -21.92 18.67 -8.33
N VAL A 756 -22.91 19.51 -8.02
CA VAL A 756 -23.37 19.85 -6.68
C VAL A 756 -24.86 19.59 -6.58
N THR A 757 -25.24 18.69 -5.68
CA THR A 757 -26.64 18.36 -5.39
C THR A 757 -27.15 19.24 -4.26
N ILE A 758 -28.26 19.95 -4.51
CA ILE A 758 -28.96 20.76 -3.52
C ILE A 758 -30.12 19.96 -2.95
N SER A 759 -30.17 19.84 -1.63
CA SER A 759 -31.26 19.18 -0.90
C SER A 759 -31.77 20.07 0.21
N VAL A 760 -33.01 19.87 0.65
CA VAL A 760 -33.59 20.63 1.76
C VAL A 760 -34.25 19.72 2.79
N LEU A 761 -34.20 20.14 4.05
CA LEU A 761 -35.04 19.64 5.14
C LEU A 761 -36.11 20.69 5.42
N ASP A 762 -37.37 20.34 5.17
CA ASP A 762 -38.50 21.24 5.35
C ASP A 762 -38.99 21.32 6.82
N PRO A 763 -39.89 22.27 7.16
CA PRO A 763 -40.46 22.42 8.51
C PRO A 763 -41.26 21.21 9.02
N ASN A 764 -41.61 20.28 8.13
CA ASN A 764 -42.36 19.05 8.44
C ASN A 764 -41.44 17.83 8.56
N ASN A 765 -40.11 18.02 8.61
CA ASN A 765 -39.07 16.98 8.61
C ASN A 765 -39.03 16.11 7.33
N ASN A 766 -39.47 16.63 6.18
CA ASN A 766 -39.24 15.96 4.91
C ASN A 766 -37.88 16.36 4.35
N PHE A 767 -37.03 15.38 4.07
CA PHE A 767 -35.75 15.57 3.37
C PHE A 767 -35.92 15.20 1.89
N TYR A 768 -35.64 16.14 0.98
CA TYR A 768 -35.73 15.87 -0.45
C TYR A 768 -34.69 16.64 -1.27
N GLU A 769 -34.31 16.04 -2.40
CA GLU A 769 -33.46 16.68 -3.39
C GLU A 769 -34.24 17.73 -4.16
N VAL A 770 -33.66 18.91 -4.27
CA VAL A 770 -34.18 20.03 -5.07
C VAL A 770 -33.68 19.92 -6.51
N GLY A 771 -32.42 19.55 -6.68
CA GLY A 771 -31.80 19.22 -7.96
C GLY A 771 -30.27 19.36 -7.92
N THR A 772 -29.63 18.97 -9.02
CA THR A 772 -28.18 19.06 -9.23
C THR A 772 -27.83 20.21 -10.17
N THR A 773 -26.74 20.92 -9.87
CA THR A 773 -26.11 21.92 -10.76
C THR A 773 -24.61 21.68 -10.81
N THR A 774 -23.98 21.96 -11.94
CA THR A 774 -22.52 21.91 -12.07
C THR A 774 -21.92 23.27 -11.70
N SER A 775 -20.80 23.27 -10.98
CA SER A 775 -20.02 24.51 -10.78
C SER A 775 -19.27 24.92 -12.05
N ASP A 776 -18.94 26.20 -12.15
CA ASP A 776 -18.14 26.72 -13.25
C ASP A 776 -16.62 26.65 -12.95
N GLU A 777 -15.81 27.16 -13.87
CA GLU A 777 -14.35 27.27 -13.78
C GLU A 777 -13.81 28.11 -12.59
N SER A 778 -14.69 28.78 -11.84
CA SER A 778 -14.38 29.48 -10.58
C SER A 778 -14.85 28.69 -9.35
N GLY A 779 -15.33 27.47 -9.57
CA GLY A 779 -15.95 26.61 -8.56
C GLY A 779 -17.34 27.10 -8.17
N PHE A 780 -17.88 28.15 -8.79
CA PHE A 780 -19.14 28.76 -8.43
C PHE A 780 -20.32 27.96 -8.99
N TYR A 781 -21.32 27.66 -8.15
CA TYR A 781 -22.56 27.03 -8.58
C TYR A 781 -23.77 27.85 -8.13
N ARG A 782 -24.90 27.67 -8.83
CA ARG A 782 -26.17 28.26 -8.44
C ARG A 782 -27.37 27.44 -8.90
N LEU A 783 -28.42 27.39 -8.08
CA LEU A 783 -29.67 26.71 -8.40
C LEU A 783 -30.84 27.48 -7.78
N MET A 784 -31.91 27.66 -8.54
CA MET A 784 -33.15 28.27 -8.03
C MET A 784 -34.17 27.19 -7.68
N PHE A 785 -34.92 27.40 -6.59
CA PHE A 785 -36.04 26.55 -6.24
C PHE A 785 -37.16 27.30 -5.52
N GLU A 786 -38.36 26.74 -5.54
CA GLU A 786 -39.52 27.27 -4.81
C GLU A 786 -39.80 26.37 -3.59
N PRO A 787 -39.80 26.92 -2.36
CA PRO A 787 -40.16 26.16 -1.16
C PRO A 787 -41.63 25.71 -1.19
N LEU A 788 -41.91 24.48 -0.76
CA LEU A 788 -43.24 23.86 -0.91
C LEU A 788 -44.24 24.23 0.20
N VAL A 789 -43.74 24.65 1.35
CA VAL A 789 -44.50 25.00 2.56
C VAL A 789 -43.86 26.17 3.33
N PRO A 790 -44.60 26.92 4.15
CA PRO A 790 -44.02 27.96 5.00
C PRO A 790 -43.35 27.38 6.26
N GLY A 791 -42.31 28.06 6.74
CA GLY A 791 -41.52 27.71 7.92
C GLY A 791 -40.01 27.79 7.68
N GLU A 792 -39.22 27.27 8.60
CA GLU A 792 -37.76 27.22 8.51
C GLU A 792 -37.28 25.98 7.75
N TYR A 793 -36.39 26.17 6.78
CA TYR A 793 -35.73 25.12 6.01
C TYR A 793 -34.24 25.10 6.34
N THR A 794 -33.66 23.90 6.36
CA THR A 794 -32.21 23.73 6.22
C THR A 794 -31.91 23.39 4.76
N VAL A 795 -31.04 24.16 4.12
CA VAL A 795 -30.59 23.98 2.74
C VAL A 795 -29.19 23.39 2.74
N TYR A 796 -29.01 22.25 2.09
CA TYR A 796 -27.75 21.55 1.95
C TYR A 796 -27.24 21.65 0.52
N ALA A 797 -25.92 21.80 0.36
CA ALA A 797 -25.22 21.60 -0.89
C ALA A 797 -24.15 20.52 -0.73
N TRP A 798 -24.20 19.51 -1.58
CA TRP A 798 -23.35 18.32 -1.53
C TRP A 798 -22.54 18.17 -2.81
N PHE A 799 -21.21 18.10 -2.69
CA PHE A 799 -20.34 17.54 -3.71
C PHE A 799 -20.03 16.09 -3.35
N GLY A 800 -20.42 15.15 -4.22
CA GLY A 800 -20.31 13.70 -3.97
C GLY A 800 -18.90 13.13 -4.03
N GLY A 801 -17.89 13.95 -4.33
CA GLY A 801 -16.53 13.51 -4.64
C GLY A 801 -16.38 13.14 -6.12
N SER A 802 -15.14 12.84 -6.50
CA SER A 802 -14.75 12.38 -7.83
C SER A 802 -13.52 11.47 -7.73
N ASN A 803 -12.91 11.10 -8.86
CA ASN A 803 -11.62 10.39 -8.84
C ASN A 803 -10.48 11.28 -8.35
N ALA A 804 -10.56 12.60 -8.57
CA ALA A 804 -9.60 13.57 -8.05
C ALA A 804 -9.88 14.03 -6.61
N TYR A 805 -11.14 14.04 -6.16
CA TYR A 805 -11.51 14.68 -4.89
C TYR A 805 -12.35 13.82 -3.95
N TYR A 806 -12.10 13.92 -2.65
CA TYR A 806 -13.02 13.44 -1.62
C TYR A 806 -14.29 14.33 -1.53
N PRO A 807 -15.45 13.76 -1.14
CA PRO A 807 -16.70 14.49 -1.01
C PRO A 807 -16.64 15.61 0.04
N SER A 808 -17.51 16.61 -0.12
CA SER A 808 -17.71 17.68 0.88
C SER A 808 -19.12 18.24 0.83
N PHE A 809 -19.57 18.88 1.90
CA PHE A 809 -20.90 19.51 1.94
C PHE A 809 -20.92 20.76 2.81
N SER A 810 -21.98 21.56 2.66
CA SER A 810 -22.25 22.73 3.48
C SER A 810 -23.75 22.95 3.63
N GLU A 811 -24.17 23.57 4.73
CA GLU A 811 -25.57 23.88 5.00
C GLU A 811 -25.80 25.36 5.35
N THR A 812 -27.01 25.85 5.08
CA THR A 812 -27.49 27.18 5.49
C THR A 812 -28.99 27.12 5.80
N ALA A 813 -29.56 28.18 6.36
CA ALA A 813 -30.96 28.23 6.78
C ALA A 813 -31.78 29.21 5.95
N LEU A 814 -33.05 28.89 5.70
CA LEU A 814 -34.00 29.73 4.96
C LEU A 814 -35.32 29.82 5.73
N GLY A 815 -35.81 31.04 5.98
CA GLY A 815 -37.16 31.28 6.48
C GLY A 815 -38.17 31.50 5.34
N VAL A 816 -39.31 30.82 5.39
CA VAL A 816 -40.41 31.01 4.44
C VAL A 816 -41.64 31.49 5.20
N LEU A 817 -42.02 32.74 4.98
CA LEU A 817 -43.22 33.33 5.57
C LEU A 817 -44.46 32.87 4.81
N GLN A 818 -45.50 32.50 5.54
CA GLN A 818 -46.80 32.17 4.94
C GLN A 818 -47.31 33.34 4.08
N ALA A 819 -47.75 33.05 2.86
CA ALA A 819 -48.29 34.06 1.96
C ALA A 819 -49.55 34.71 2.56
N SER A 820 -49.70 36.03 2.42
CA SER A 820 -50.93 36.72 2.83
C SER A 820 -52.10 36.22 1.97
N PRO A 821 -53.28 35.93 2.54
CA PRO A 821 -54.44 35.48 1.78
C PRO A 821 -54.79 36.51 0.69
N PRO A 822 -55.18 36.07 -0.53
CA PRO A 822 -55.46 36.98 -1.62
C PRO A 822 -56.51 38.01 -1.20
N THR A 823 -56.19 39.29 -1.39
CA THR A 823 -57.15 40.37 -1.16
C THR A 823 -58.33 40.14 -2.10
N ALA A 824 -59.54 40.06 -1.56
CA ALA A 824 -60.75 39.87 -2.35
C ALA A 824 -60.77 40.88 -3.51
N PRO A 825 -61.10 40.45 -4.74
CA PRO A 825 -61.12 41.35 -5.89
C PRO A 825 -62.01 42.56 -5.54
N PRO A 826 -61.60 43.79 -5.91
CA PRO A 826 -62.44 44.95 -5.68
C PRO A 826 -63.82 44.68 -6.29
N THR A 827 -64.86 44.83 -5.48
CA THR A 827 -66.25 44.77 -5.93
C THR A 827 -66.35 45.63 -7.19
N PRO A 828 -66.76 45.09 -8.35
CA PRO A 828 -66.80 45.85 -9.59
C PRO A 828 -67.60 47.13 -9.35
N THR A 829 -66.97 48.27 -9.61
CA THR A 829 -67.66 49.56 -9.56
C THR A 829 -68.79 49.50 -10.60
N PRO A 830 -70.04 49.85 -10.25
CA PRO A 830 -71.14 49.85 -11.21
C PRO A 830 -70.74 50.63 -12.46
N ALA A 831 -70.90 50.01 -13.63
CA ALA A 831 -70.60 50.65 -14.90
C ALA A 831 -71.34 52.00 -14.99
N PRO A 832 -70.68 53.09 -15.40
CA PRO A 832 -71.34 54.36 -15.59
C PRO A 832 -72.41 54.21 -16.66
N MET A 833 -73.62 54.72 -16.39
CA MET A 833 -74.79 54.68 -17.28
C MET A 833 -74.62 55.43 -18.62
N THR A 834 -73.40 55.80 -19.00
CA THR A 834 -73.09 56.53 -20.23
C THR A 834 -73.19 55.66 -21.49
N ASP A 835 -72.97 54.35 -21.39
CA ASP A 835 -73.01 53.45 -22.56
C ASP A 835 -74.44 53.15 -23.05
N THR A 836 -75.45 53.31 -22.19
CA THR A 836 -76.86 53.12 -22.56
C THR A 836 -77.41 54.29 -23.39
N TYR A 837 -76.84 55.50 -23.27
CA TYR A 837 -77.32 56.68 -24.01
C TYR A 837 -76.69 56.82 -25.41
N VAL A 838 -75.47 56.33 -25.63
CA VAL A 838 -74.78 56.45 -26.92
C VAL A 838 -75.37 55.50 -27.97
N LEU A 839 -75.80 54.30 -27.57
CA LEU A 839 -76.50 53.36 -28.46
C LEU A 839 -77.96 53.77 -28.75
N GLY A 840 -78.65 54.41 -27.80
CA GLY A 840 -80.03 54.89 -27.98
C GLY A 840 -80.17 56.08 -28.93
N LEU A 841 -79.22 57.04 -28.89
CA LEU A 841 -79.24 58.24 -29.75
C LEU A 841 -78.78 57.96 -31.20
N GLY A 842 -77.92 56.97 -31.41
CA GLY A 842 -77.43 56.60 -32.75
C GLY A 842 -78.53 55.99 -33.63
N LEU A 843 -79.39 55.13 -33.07
CA LEU A 843 -80.44 54.45 -33.83
C LEU A 843 -81.60 55.40 -34.21
N ALA A 844 -81.98 56.33 -33.32
CA ALA A 844 -83.05 57.31 -33.57
C ALA A 844 -82.66 58.35 -34.65
N SER A 845 -81.38 58.74 -34.68
CA SER A 845 -80.84 59.71 -35.66
C SER A 845 -80.80 59.13 -37.08
N LEU A 846 -80.47 57.83 -37.21
CA LEU A 846 -80.41 57.15 -38.50
C LEU A 846 -81.82 56.97 -39.12
N ILE A 847 -82.83 56.65 -38.30
CA ILE A 847 -84.23 56.50 -38.75
C ILE A 847 -84.80 57.85 -39.22
N ALA A 848 -84.50 58.95 -38.53
CA ALA A 848 -84.96 60.28 -38.93
C ALA A 848 -84.39 60.73 -40.29
N ILE A 849 -83.12 60.42 -40.59
CA ILE A 849 -82.47 60.76 -41.87
C ILE A 849 -83.07 59.96 -43.03
N VAL A 850 -83.39 58.67 -42.81
CA VAL A 850 -84.02 57.82 -43.84
C VAL A 850 -85.45 58.29 -44.16
N VAL A 851 -86.22 58.71 -43.15
CA VAL A 851 -87.59 59.24 -43.35
C VAL A 851 -87.57 60.57 -44.10
N ILE A 852 -86.64 61.48 -43.79
CA ILE A 852 -86.49 62.75 -44.51
C ILE A 852 -86.00 62.51 -45.94
N GLY A 853 -85.06 61.58 -46.16
CA GLY A 853 -84.60 61.18 -47.48
C GLY A 853 -85.71 60.59 -48.36
N LEU A 854 -86.57 59.74 -47.79
CA LEU A 854 -87.73 59.17 -48.50
C LEU A 854 -88.80 60.23 -48.82
N LEU A 855 -89.02 61.21 -47.95
CA LEU A 855 -89.95 62.32 -48.20
C LEU A 855 -89.46 63.25 -49.32
N VAL A 856 -88.16 63.53 -49.41
CA VAL A 856 -87.56 64.31 -50.50
C VAL A 856 -87.63 63.57 -51.84
N ILE A 857 -87.43 62.25 -51.84
CA ILE A 857 -87.55 61.42 -53.05
C ILE A 857 -89.01 61.31 -53.53
N LEU A 858 -89.99 61.26 -52.60
CA LEU A 858 -91.42 61.28 -52.94
C LEU A 858 -91.89 62.65 -53.46
N MET A 859 -91.29 63.76 -53.01
CA MET A 859 -91.60 65.11 -53.53
C MET A 859 -91.00 65.38 -54.92
N LEU A 860 -89.96 64.65 -55.34
CA LEU A 860 -89.31 64.81 -56.65
C LEU A 860 -89.85 63.89 -57.77
N ARG A 861 -90.87 63.05 -57.49
CA ARG A 861 -91.51 62.15 -58.48
C ARG A 861 -92.93 62.57 -58.93
N LYS A 862 -93.24 63.87 -58.87
CA LYS A 862 -94.31 64.50 -59.67
C LYS A 862 -93.74 65.57 -60.61
N ARG A 863 -93.04 65.08 -61.63
CA ARG A 863 -93.23 65.45 -63.04
C ARG A 863 -93.00 64.20 -63.88
#